data_AF-A0A0W8C667-F1
#
_entry.id   AF-A0A0W8C667-F1
#
_cell.length_a   1.000
_cell.length_b   1.000
_cell.length_c   1.000
_cell.angle_alpha   90.00
_cell.angle_beta   90.00
_cell.angle_gamma   90.00
#
_symmetry.space_group_name_H-M   'P 1'
#
loop_
_entity.id
_entity.type
_entity.pdbx_description
1 polymer ?
#
loop_
_entity_poly.entity_id
_entity_poly.type
_entity_poly.pdbx_seq_one_letter_code
_entity_poly.pdbx_strand_id
1 'polypeptide(L)'
;MVANTTSKTMKKFWMDSKIPEDSRWHSKHKGDFRTSDRLADHFVGKLRDVCRHEQSAVAIMVRFTRILKELLDSYESQSNLLLKLADTGRVVTLLHRYVNNALDTLDILDLKEREEWHDQLLIEREERLQVFKDFILDEDQLLASLGDKNQQLEIVTLLRYCVEKYHDGITPFAGENEKYRDKLTSEELDTISLVYDVVVQKAGLVSDELPDWFVTSEHEWAWVNRAKLEDRKLGWDDKARKKDADENVSDEVRGEVCEEVCIRLAHIWTELNHPHLRKFYGASYVGKPFVIHESCFPPTFEKNVWHYLANCALGLQYVHDRGLVYHDVSPATLLCSYSERRGVLDGLGLAPRSRVDRSHMIRNDSIDSQTEESAESYDVLRFGMAVFFVLLNGRNSNLSGETRDKTFDSWKHKTTSRLPDVKPEFINDDEWEMLRGLCAEIPAERTKLDDVSFKMQQLAEDGCQKHAEESQLVGNISNFIIPSFDGTVAELFDELAEDHEQEFTHQDRSVFDRLRDVYAQLERAGELPKLLVEDFSLLVWEFFRMFDESLSSSSVSIQIASQSVAGQNYHFHYQIDHLVHSCPQLQGQNTVHHWQPTWDKAQSSQRDELLKLLKSPSTFFQRTNRPEDIAMLRFEAQTRAGAYAPDVVKAMNTVLTEAKRRGVRGADVIPKWFIPSYQVELKDRIGSGGFASVNLGKWFGTDVVVKRLKPMAVDENRRNQFRREADLWFTLNHSNLIKLYGACYEGPQPFFVCERATRQTLTDYLRPEKGRRRELWFRLLQAALGIEHLHDHNIVHGDLKNDNILVCEGGAAKIADFGLSVLGTTAKSKETLTTEAVRWKAPECLEGDLPTFASDIYAFGMCIIEAVTGEFPWGRDLADIRVSHAVRVEKKIPARPTIFKDKEWNLVERMCRWDPQKRIGIGAVIKILEDIGVSNLLEAGGGNIGSTKVGMKTPS
;
A
#
# COMPACT_ATOMS: atom_id res chain seq x y z
N MET A 1 -33.49 12.67 41.28
CA MET A 1 -32.09 12.20 41.35
C MET A 1 -31.52 11.79 39.99
N VAL A 2 -32.30 11.19 39.07
CA VAL A 2 -31.83 10.73 37.74
C VAL A 2 -31.30 11.87 36.83
N ALA A 3 -31.95 13.04 36.79
CA ALA A 3 -31.51 14.18 35.96
C ALA A 3 -30.12 14.74 36.36
N ASN A 4 -29.74 14.65 37.64
CA ASN A 4 -28.44 15.13 38.13
C ASN A 4 -27.29 14.19 37.72
N THR A 5 -27.57 12.89 37.53
CA THR A 5 -26.57 11.90 37.11
C THR A 5 -26.28 12.02 35.61
N THR A 6 -27.30 12.26 34.79
CA THR A 6 -27.16 12.52 33.34
C THR A 6 -26.39 13.81 33.07
N SER A 7 -26.66 14.88 33.84
CA SER A 7 -25.93 16.15 33.74
C SER A 7 -24.45 16.02 34.09
N LYS A 8 -24.10 15.30 35.17
CA LYS A 8 -22.69 15.04 35.53
C LYS A 8 -21.97 14.18 34.50
N THR A 9 -22.67 13.21 33.92
CA THR A 9 -22.14 12.29 32.91
C THR A 9 -21.86 13.04 31.60
N MET A 10 -22.80 13.87 31.12
CA MET A 10 -22.56 14.76 29.97
C MET A 10 -21.42 15.75 30.20
N LYS A 11 -21.38 16.47 31.33
CA LYS A 11 -20.29 17.41 31.64
C LYS A 11 -18.91 16.75 31.63
N LYS A 12 -18.83 15.50 32.10
CA LYS A 12 -17.61 14.69 32.08
C LYS A 12 -17.25 14.20 30.68
N PHE A 13 -18.25 13.87 29.86
CA PHE A 13 -18.09 13.33 28.50
C PHE A 13 -17.70 14.40 27.46
N TRP A 14 -18.28 15.58 27.54
CA TRP A 14 -17.89 16.74 26.72
C TRP A 14 -16.55 17.34 27.17
N MET A 15 -15.99 16.86 28.28
CA MET A 15 -14.81 17.44 28.90
C MET A 15 -14.96 18.96 29.07
N ASP A 16 -16.11 19.44 29.55
CA ASP A 16 -16.42 20.87 29.65
C ASP A 16 -15.30 21.67 30.36
N SER A 17 -14.60 21.05 31.32
CA SER A 17 -13.42 21.65 31.98
C SER A 17 -12.22 21.94 31.06
N LYS A 18 -12.20 21.38 29.85
CA LYS A 18 -11.18 21.55 28.81
C LYS A 18 -11.70 22.33 27.60
N ILE A 19 -13.00 22.61 27.53
CA ILE A 19 -13.61 23.38 26.44
C ILE A 19 -13.87 24.79 26.98
N PRO A 20 -13.41 25.86 26.30
CA PRO A 20 -13.71 27.22 26.71
C PRO A 20 -15.21 27.47 26.80
N GLU A 21 -15.62 28.25 27.80
CA GLU A 21 -17.02 28.55 28.05
C GLU A 21 -17.67 29.38 26.92
N ASP A 22 -16.88 30.10 26.14
CA ASP A 22 -17.28 30.83 24.94
C ASP A 22 -17.23 29.99 23.66
N SER A 23 -16.90 28.70 23.74
CA SER A 23 -16.94 27.79 22.59
C SER A 23 -18.34 27.27 22.31
N ARG A 24 -18.74 27.17 21.03
CA ARG A 24 -19.99 26.52 20.63
C ARG A 24 -20.10 25.07 21.10
N TRP A 25 -18.98 24.40 21.32
CA TRP A 25 -18.96 23.00 21.79
C TRP A 25 -19.23 22.86 23.28
N HIS A 26 -19.30 23.96 24.05
CA HIS A 26 -19.52 23.88 25.50
C HIS A 26 -20.97 23.48 25.83
N SER A 27 -21.15 22.50 26.73
CA SER A 27 -22.48 21.93 27.00
C SER A 27 -23.47 22.90 27.66
N LYS A 28 -23.02 24.07 28.14
CA LYS A 28 -23.86 25.10 28.77
C LYS A 28 -24.81 25.81 27.78
N HIS A 29 -24.45 25.89 26.51
CA HIS A 29 -25.19 26.65 25.50
C HIS A 29 -26.41 25.89 25.01
N LYS A 30 -27.60 26.52 25.00
CA LYS A 30 -28.85 25.94 24.50
C LYS A 30 -29.20 26.55 23.14
N GLY A 31 -29.76 25.73 22.24
CA GLY A 31 -30.06 26.17 20.87
C GLY A 31 -28.80 26.62 20.12
N ASP A 32 -28.96 27.46 19.12
CA ASP A 32 -27.88 27.88 18.23
C ASP A 32 -26.89 28.82 18.94
N PHE A 33 -25.60 28.61 18.70
CA PHE A 33 -24.52 29.46 19.19
C PHE A 33 -23.88 30.14 17.98
N ARG A 34 -23.90 31.48 17.89
CA ARG A 34 -23.39 32.19 16.72
C ARG A 34 -21.85 32.28 16.71
N THR A 35 -21.20 31.62 15.75
CA THR A 35 -19.79 31.85 15.42
C THR A 35 -19.59 33.04 14.49
N SER A 36 -18.34 33.43 14.26
CA SER A 36 -17.98 34.56 13.38
C SER A 36 -18.28 34.30 11.90
N ASP A 37 -18.34 33.05 11.47
CA ASP A 37 -18.60 32.61 10.09
C ASP A 37 -19.91 31.85 9.93
N ARG A 38 -20.70 31.69 11.01
CA ARG A 38 -22.05 31.11 11.07
C ARG A 38 -22.20 29.69 10.54
N LEU A 39 -21.11 28.97 10.25
CA LEU A 39 -21.16 27.68 9.56
C LEU A 39 -21.35 26.52 10.54
N ALA A 40 -22.44 25.76 10.40
CA ALA A 40 -22.84 24.59 11.21
C ALA A 40 -23.32 24.88 12.63
N ASP A 41 -23.69 26.11 12.95
CA ASP A 41 -24.09 26.48 14.31
C ASP A 41 -25.38 25.77 14.74
N HIS A 42 -26.32 25.65 13.81
CA HIS A 42 -27.56 24.91 13.99
C HIS A 42 -27.31 23.42 14.21
N PHE A 43 -26.48 22.81 13.37
CA PHE A 43 -26.15 21.40 13.47
C PHE A 43 -25.49 21.05 14.81
N VAL A 44 -24.50 21.84 15.25
CA VAL A 44 -23.87 21.63 16.57
C VAL A 44 -24.88 21.86 17.70
N GLY A 45 -25.81 22.81 17.55
CA GLY A 45 -26.96 23.00 18.43
C GLY A 45 -27.81 21.75 18.60
N LYS A 46 -28.26 21.17 17.48
CA LYS A 46 -29.03 19.90 17.46
C LYS A 46 -28.25 18.76 18.10
N LEU A 47 -26.95 18.62 17.83
CA LEU A 47 -26.11 17.59 18.47
C LEU A 47 -26.07 17.74 20.00
N ARG A 48 -25.97 18.98 20.52
CA ARG A 48 -26.04 19.24 21.96
C ARG A 48 -27.40 18.83 22.53
N ASP A 49 -28.49 19.14 21.83
CA ASP A 49 -29.85 18.82 22.27
C ASP A 49 -30.13 17.32 22.25
N VAL A 50 -29.72 16.60 21.20
CA VAL A 50 -29.79 15.14 21.13
C VAL A 50 -29.04 14.50 22.30
N CYS A 51 -27.79 14.93 22.56
CA CYS A 51 -27.00 14.40 23.66
C CYS A 51 -27.65 14.60 25.04
N ARG A 52 -28.55 15.59 25.20
CA ARG A 52 -29.27 15.87 26.45
C ARG A 52 -30.49 14.97 26.67
N HIS A 53 -31.15 14.54 25.59
CA HIS A 53 -32.47 13.91 25.67
C HIS A 53 -32.47 12.43 25.27
N GLU A 54 -31.59 12.02 24.35
CA GLU A 54 -31.43 10.62 23.97
C GLU A 54 -30.86 9.82 25.15
N GLN A 55 -31.17 8.54 25.30
CA GLN A 55 -30.54 7.68 26.33
C GLN A 55 -29.79 6.48 25.73
N SER A 56 -30.25 5.97 24.59
CA SER A 56 -29.72 4.77 23.93
C SER A 56 -28.48 5.05 23.08
N ALA A 57 -28.44 6.19 22.34
CA ALA A 57 -27.36 6.52 21.40
C ALA A 57 -26.34 7.55 21.93
N VAL A 58 -26.51 8.07 23.16
CA VAL A 58 -25.70 9.18 23.72
C VAL A 58 -24.20 8.92 23.64
N ALA A 59 -23.74 7.71 23.96
CA ALA A 59 -22.32 7.39 23.98
C ALA A 59 -21.68 7.38 22.58
N ILE A 60 -22.46 7.05 21.55
CA ILE A 60 -22.02 7.11 20.14
C ILE A 60 -22.02 8.58 19.71
N MET A 61 -23.11 9.30 19.96
CA MET A 61 -23.25 10.72 19.61
C MET A 61 -22.19 11.61 20.27
N VAL A 62 -21.86 11.38 21.55
CA VAL A 62 -20.78 12.11 22.24
C VAL A 62 -19.42 11.88 21.56
N ARG A 63 -19.08 10.62 21.25
CA ARG A 63 -17.81 10.30 20.58
C ARG A 63 -17.76 10.91 19.19
N PHE A 64 -18.86 10.81 18.47
CA PHE A 64 -19.06 11.42 17.16
C PHE A 64 -18.85 12.93 17.22
N THR A 65 -19.49 13.64 18.15
CA THR A 65 -19.36 15.08 18.32
C THR A 65 -17.95 15.50 18.71
N ARG A 66 -17.27 14.75 19.58
CA ARG A 66 -15.86 14.99 19.90
C ARG A 66 -14.96 14.91 18.67
N ILE A 67 -15.15 13.89 17.83
CA ILE A 67 -14.36 13.72 16.60
C ILE A 67 -14.64 14.87 15.62
N LEU A 68 -15.91 15.25 15.45
CA LEU A 68 -16.26 16.38 14.59
C LEU A 68 -15.57 17.68 15.04
N LYS A 69 -15.59 17.96 16.35
CA LYS A 69 -14.85 19.09 16.92
C LYS A 69 -13.37 19.01 16.57
N GLU A 70 -12.72 17.87 16.82
CA GLU A 70 -11.29 17.68 16.52
C GLU A 70 -10.97 17.92 15.03
N LEU A 71 -11.86 17.55 14.12
CA LEU A 71 -11.70 17.77 12.67
C LEU A 71 -11.98 19.23 12.23
N LEU A 72 -12.73 19.99 13.03
CA LEU A 72 -13.04 21.40 12.81
C LEU A 72 -12.12 22.35 13.56
N ASP A 73 -11.31 21.86 14.53
CA ASP A 73 -10.44 22.70 15.37
C ASP A 73 -9.48 23.57 14.53
N SER A 74 -8.89 23.04 13.45
CA SER A 74 -8.00 23.82 12.57
C SER A 74 -8.74 24.95 11.84
N TYR A 75 -9.98 24.69 11.41
CA TYR A 75 -10.82 25.66 10.72
C TYR A 75 -11.36 26.73 11.69
N GLU A 76 -11.84 26.33 12.87
CA GLU A 76 -12.38 27.24 13.88
C GLU A 76 -11.30 28.17 14.46
N SER A 77 -10.06 27.67 14.60
CA SER A 77 -8.93 28.45 15.08
C SER A 77 -8.29 29.36 14.02
N GLN A 78 -8.62 29.18 12.74
CA GLN A 78 -8.07 29.99 11.66
C GLN A 78 -8.62 31.42 11.74
N SER A 79 -7.74 32.42 11.87
CA SER A 79 -8.15 33.82 11.92
C SER A 79 -8.19 34.50 10.56
N ASN A 80 -7.45 33.97 9.57
CA ASN A 80 -7.41 34.53 8.22
C ASN A 80 -8.65 34.09 7.41
N LEU A 81 -9.46 35.06 6.98
CA LEU A 81 -10.68 34.82 6.22
C LEU A 81 -10.42 34.19 4.85
N LEU A 82 -9.33 34.53 4.16
CA LEU A 82 -8.98 33.93 2.87
C LEU A 82 -8.66 32.44 3.01
N LEU A 83 -7.93 32.05 4.06
CA LEU A 83 -7.66 30.64 4.36
C LEU A 83 -8.94 29.90 4.77
N LYS A 84 -9.84 30.55 5.51
CA LYS A 84 -11.18 29.97 5.79
C LYS A 84 -12.01 29.77 4.53
N LEU A 85 -11.94 30.71 3.58
CA LEU A 85 -12.64 30.59 2.30
C LEU A 85 -12.08 29.43 1.49
N ALA A 86 -10.75 29.32 1.41
CA ALA A 86 -10.06 28.22 0.74
C ALA A 86 -10.38 26.84 1.33
N ASP A 87 -10.73 26.76 2.61
CA ASP A 87 -11.08 25.50 3.28
C ASP A 87 -12.57 25.11 3.17
N THR A 88 -13.39 25.92 2.46
CA THR A 88 -14.84 25.77 2.41
C THR A 88 -15.28 24.40 1.88
N GLY A 89 -14.71 23.94 0.75
CA GLY A 89 -15.08 22.67 0.13
C GLY A 89 -14.88 21.48 1.08
N ARG A 90 -13.75 21.45 1.81
CA ARG A 90 -13.44 20.41 2.79
C ARG A 90 -14.41 20.43 3.96
N VAL A 91 -14.62 21.59 4.56
CA VAL A 91 -15.44 21.75 5.76
C VAL A 91 -16.91 21.46 5.47
N VAL A 92 -17.45 21.97 4.36
CA VAL A 92 -18.84 21.71 3.94
C VAL A 92 -19.03 20.22 3.65
N THR A 93 -18.11 19.58 2.92
CA THR A 93 -18.17 18.13 2.64
C THR A 93 -18.15 17.32 3.95
N LEU A 94 -17.29 17.69 4.89
CA LEU A 94 -17.21 17.08 6.22
C LEU A 94 -18.54 17.24 6.97
N LEU A 95 -19.13 18.44 6.97
CA LEU A 95 -20.38 18.73 7.66
C LEU A 95 -21.55 17.94 7.07
N HIS A 96 -21.71 17.89 5.74
CA HIS A 96 -22.74 17.06 5.09
C HIS A 96 -22.60 15.58 5.46
N ARG A 97 -21.37 15.05 5.45
CA ARG A 97 -21.09 13.67 5.89
C ARG A 97 -21.51 13.44 7.33
N TYR A 98 -21.20 14.37 8.23
CA TYR A 98 -21.53 14.25 9.64
C TYR A 98 -23.02 14.44 9.92
N VAL A 99 -23.73 15.32 9.21
CA VAL A 99 -25.19 15.43 9.28
C VAL A 99 -25.83 14.08 8.96
N ASN A 100 -25.44 13.47 7.84
CA ASN A 100 -25.95 12.14 7.45
C ASN A 100 -25.62 11.06 8.48
N ASN A 101 -24.36 10.99 8.93
CA ASN A 101 -23.95 10.03 9.96
C ASN A 101 -24.73 10.18 11.27
N ALA A 102 -25.06 11.41 11.68
CA ALA A 102 -25.85 11.69 12.87
C ALA A 102 -27.30 11.21 12.70
N LEU A 103 -27.96 11.63 11.61
CA LEU A 103 -29.33 11.22 11.26
C LEU A 103 -29.44 9.70 11.19
N ASP A 104 -28.48 9.08 10.50
CA ASP A 104 -28.41 7.64 10.34
C ASP A 104 -28.15 6.94 11.67
N THR A 105 -27.23 7.42 12.52
CA THR A 105 -26.95 6.85 13.84
C THR A 105 -28.17 6.87 14.74
N LEU A 106 -28.92 7.97 14.72
CA LEU A 106 -30.17 8.18 15.47
C LEU A 106 -31.36 7.44 14.85
N ASP A 107 -31.18 6.82 13.69
CA ASP A 107 -32.22 6.12 12.95
C ASP A 107 -33.42 7.02 12.57
N ILE A 108 -33.12 8.28 12.25
CA ILE A 108 -34.11 9.26 11.78
C ILE A 108 -34.40 8.98 10.30
N LEU A 109 -35.62 8.50 10.03
CA LEU A 109 -36.08 8.12 8.69
C LEU A 109 -37.08 9.09 8.08
N ASP A 110 -37.57 10.05 8.87
CA ASP A 110 -38.49 11.06 8.37
C ASP A 110 -37.75 11.98 7.39
N LEU A 111 -38.17 11.96 6.13
CA LEU A 111 -37.49 12.70 5.06
C LEU A 111 -37.50 14.21 5.32
N LYS A 112 -38.58 14.74 5.89
CA LYS A 112 -38.72 16.17 6.17
C LYS A 112 -37.75 16.61 7.27
N GLU A 113 -37.61 15.82 8.34
CA GLU A 113 -36.63 16.12 9.39
C GLU A 113 -35.19 16.03 8.87
N ARG A 114 -34.89 15.03 8.01
CA ARG A 114 -33.57 14.93 7.35
C ARG A 114 -33.30 16.14 6.46
N GLU A 115 -34.28 16.56 5.65
CA GLU A 115 -34.20 17.75 4.80
C GLU A 115 -34.01 19.03 5.61
N GLU A 116 -34.70 19.19 6.76
CA GLU A 116 -34.55 20.36 7.63
C GLU A 116 -33.10 20.56 8.08
N TRP A 117 -32.39 19.49 8.47
CA TRP A 117 -31.00 19.60 8.93
C TRP A 117 -30.06 20.03 7.79
N HIS A 118 -30.32 19.59 6.56
CA HIS A 118 -29.54 20.00 5.39
C HIS A 118 -29.90 21.41 4.91
N ASP A 119 -31.18 21.78 4.95
CA ASP A 119 -31.66 23.12 4.62
C ASP A 119 -31.02 24.19 5.50
N GLN A 120 -30.93 23.95 6.81
CA GLN A 120 -30.28 24.90 7.72
C GLN A 120 -28.79 25.06 7.41
N LEU A 121 -28.09 23.99 7.05
CA LEU A 121 -26.69 24.08 6.64
C LEU A 121 -26.52 24.89 5.34
N LEU A 122 -27.43 24.75 4.37
CA LEU A 122 -27.42 25.58 3.16
C LEU A 122 -27.64 27.06 3.48
N ILE A 123 -28.62 27.39 4.32
CA ILE A 123 -28.89 28.77 4.73
C ILE A 123 -27.65 29.39 5.38
N GLU A 124 -26.99 28.67 6.28
CA GLU A 124 -25.76 29.12 6.93
C GLU A 124 -24.61 29.35 5.92
N ARG A 125 -24.51 28.51 4.87
CA ARG A 125 -23.53 28.66 3.79
C ARG A 125 -23.80 29.93 2.97
N GLU A 126 -25.05 30.18 2.59
CA GLU A 126 -25.45 31.38 1.84
C GLU A 126 -25.19 32.67 2.65
N GLU A 127 -25.58 32.69 3.92
CA GLU A 127 -25.34 33.85 4.79
C GLU A 127 -23.84 34.15 4.97
N ARG A 128 -22.99 33.12 4.98
CA ARG A 128 -21.54 33.24 5.10
C ARG A 128 -20.90 33.87 3.86
N LEU A 129 -21.44 33.65 2.65
CA LEU A 129 -20.88 34.20 1.42
C LEU A 129 -20.86 35.73 1.39
N GLN A 130 -21.86 36.37 1.98
CA GLN A 130 -21.90 37.83 2.07
C GLN A 130 -20.72 38.41 2.87
N VAL A 131 -20.27 37.70 3.91
CA VAL A 131 -19.09 38.09 4.71
C VAL A 131 -17.84 38.17 3.84
N PHE A 132 -17.66 37.21 2.92
CA PHE A 132 -16.51 37.21 2.01
C PHE A 132 -16.63 38.27 0.91
N LYS A 133 -17.84 38.48 0.38
CA LYS A 133 -18.10 39.54 -0.61
C LYS A 133 -17.84 40.94 -0.03
N ASP A 134 -18.22 41.17 1.21
CA ASP A 134 -17.95 42.45 1.89
C ASP A 134 -16.45 42.59 2.21
N PHE A 135 -15.80 41.50 2.62
CA PHE A 135 -14.37 41.47 2.93
C PHE A 135 -13.48 41.83 1.73
N ILE A 136 -13.77 41.34 0.52
CA ILE A 136 -12.95 41.67 -0.66
C ILE A 136 -13.09 43.13 -1.13
N LEU A 137 -14.11 43.85 -0.69
CA LEU A 137 -14.30 45.28 -0.99
C LEU A 137 -13.47 46.18 -0.07
N ASP A 138 -13.03 45.68 1.08
CA ASP A 138 -12.16 46.39 2.02
C ASP A 138 -10.68 46.12 1.66
N GLU A 139 -10.10 47.00 0.84
CA GLU A 139 -8.71 46.83 0.37
C GLU A 139 -7.69 46.76 1.50
N ASP A 140 -7.88 47.50 2.60
CA ASP A 140 -6.95 47.53 3.72
C ASP A 140 -6.95 46.19 4.47
N GLN A 141 -8.13 45.61 4.73
CA GLN A 141 -8.25 44.28 5.35
C GLN A 141 -7.76 43.16 4.44
N LEU A 142 -8.02 43.26 3.14
CA LEU A 142 -7.56 42.30 2.14
C LEU A 142 -6.03 42.26 2.09
N LEU A 143 -5.38 43.42 1.96
CA LEU A 143 -3.91 43.52 1.94
C LEU A 143 -3.28 43.03 3.25
N ALA A 144 -3.89 43.36 4.40
CA ALA A 144 -3.43 42.85 5.69
C ALA A 144 -3.52 41.32 5.79
N SER A 145 -4.54 40.71 5.16
CA SER A 145 -4.75 39.25 5.18
C SER A 145 -3.88 38.49 4.18
N LEU A 146 -3.41 39.15 3.11
CA LEU A 146 -2.48 38.54 2.15
C LEU A 146 -1.10 38.30 2.77
N GLY A 147 -0.65 39.20 3.65
CA GLY A 147 0.63 39.08 4.33
C GLY A 147 1.82 39.01 3.38
N ASP A 148 2.79 38.15 3.73
CA ASP A 148 4.04 37.99 2.98
C ASP A 148 3.88 37.08 1.75
N LYS A 149 4.96 36.92 0.96
CA LYS A 149 4.94 36.10 -0.26
C LYS A 149 4.59 34.62 0.00
N ASN A 150 4.97 34.07 1.15
CA ASN A 150 4.69 32.67 1.46
C ASN A 150 3.21 32.48 1.79
N GLN A 151 2.63 33.41 2.54
CA GLN A 151 1.20 33.42 2.83
C GLN A 151 0.37 33.68 1.56
N GLN A 152 0.83 34.56 0.67
CA GLN A 152 0.19 34.77 -0.64
C GLN A 152 0.18 33.49 -1.47
N LEU A 153 1.31 32.77 -1.55
CA LEU A 153 1.40 31.49 -2.26
C LEU A 153 0.46 30.45 -1.63
N GLU A 154 0.44 30.33 -0.30
CA GLU A 154 -0.46 29.45 0.43
C GLU A 154 -1.93 29.74 0.09
N ILE A 155 -2.36 31.01 0.16
CA ILE A 155 -3.73 31.39 -0.14
C ILE A 155 -4.10 31.04 -1.58
N VAL A 156 -3.27 31.39 -2.56
CA VAL A 156 -3.52 31.12 -3.99
C VAL A 156 -3.62 29.62 -4.25
N THR A 157 -2.66 28.84 -3.74
CA THR A 157 -2.63 27.38 -3.90
C THR A 157 -3.87 26.72 -3.27
N LEU A 158 -4.25 27.12 -2.05
CA LEU A 158 -5.39 26.53 -1.36
C LEU A 158 -6.74 26.92 -1.97
N LEU A 159 -6.89 28.17 -2.44
CA LEU A 159 -8.10 28.60 -3.18
C LEU A 159 -8.25 27.79 -4.47
N ARG A 160 -7.16 27.64 -5.24
CA ARG A 160 -7.17 26.81 -6.44
C ARG A 160 -7.53 25.36 -6.12
N TYR A 161 -6.94 24.78 -5.09
CA TYR A 161 -7.25 23.43 -4.66
C TYR A 161 -8.73 23.25 -4.32
N CYS A 162 -9.31 24.24 -3.64
CA CYS A 162 -10.73 24.23 -3.30
C CYS A 162 -11.59 24.14 -4.57
N VAL A 163 -11.26 24.92 -5.59
CA VAL A 163 -11.95 24.86 -6.89
C VAL A 163 -11.70 23.51 -7.57
N GLU A 164 -10.44 23.14 -7.84
CA GLU A 164 -10.12 21.93 -8.61
C GLU A 164 -10.66 20.65 -7.96
N LYS A 165 -10.60 20.50 -6.64
CA LYS A 165 -11.06 19.28 -5.95
C LYS A 165 -12.57 19.23 -5.69
N TYR A 166 -13.23 20.38 -5.58
CA TYR A 166 -14.63 20.45 -5.14
C TYR A 166 -15.60 21.05 -6.18
N HIS A 167 -15.13 21.46 -7.37
CA HIS A 167 -15.99 21.99 -8.45
C HIS A 167 -16.90 20.94 -9.11
N ASP A 168 -16.42 19.71 -9.34
CA ASP A 168 -17.11 18.66 -10.10
C ASP A 168 -17.47 17.47 -9.20
N GLY A 169 -18.01 17.75 -8.02
CA GLY A 169 -18.30 16.74 -7.02
C GLY A 169 -19.78 16.55 -6.76
N ILE A 170 -20.30 15.35 -7.04
CA ILE A 170 -21.50 14.86 -6.36
C ILE A 170 -21.08 14.49 -4.93
N THR A 171 -21.76 15.03 -3.92
CA THR A 171 -21.62 14.52 -2.55
C THR A 171 -22.17 13.09 -2.56
N PRO A 172 -21.37 12.06 -2.23
CA PRO A 172 -21.81 10.66 -2.30
C PRO A 172 -22.98 10.34 -1.34
N PHE A 173 -23.35 11.32 -0.50
CA PHE A 173 -24.35 11.23 0.55
C PHE A 173 -25.61 12.08 0.30
N ALA A 174 -25.76 12.75 -0.85
CA ALA A 174 -26.96 13.55 -1.18
C ALA A 174 -28.20 12.69 -1.54
N GLY A 175 -28.02 11.38 -1.76
CA GLY A 175 -29.07 10.55 -2.32
C GLY A 175 -29.53 11.05 -3.69
N GLU A 176 -30.81 10.89 -4.02
CA GLU A 176 -31.41 11.39 -5.28
C GLU A 176 -31.75 12.89 -5.24
N ASN A 177 -31.57 13.57 -4.10
CA ASN A 177 -31.98 14.96 -3.96
C ASN A 177 -30.93 15.90 -4.59
N GLU A 178 -31.25 16.41 -5.78
CA GLU A 178 -30.38 17.32 -6.53
C GLU A 178 -29.98 18.58 -5.75
N LYS A 179 -30.78 18.98 -4.76
CA LYS A 179 -30.55 20.21 -3.98
C LYS A 179 -29.24 20.23 -3.18
N TYR A 180 -28.74 19.08 -2.75
CA TYR A 180 -27.51 18.97 -1.94
C TYR A 180 -26.40 18.23 -2.68
N ARG A 181 -26.58 18.04 -3.97
CA ARG A 181 -25.70 17.21 -4.80
C ARG A 181 -24.31 17.82 -4.89
N ASP A 182 -24.21 19.13 -5.00
CA ASP A 182 -22.95 19.79 -5.27
C ASP A 182 -22.12 19.96 -3.98
N LYS A 183 -20.84 19.58 -4.04
CA LYS A 183 -19.89 19.81 -2.93
C LYS A 183 -19.73 21.30 -2.61
N LEU A 184 -19.73 22.15 -3.64
CA LEU A 184 -19.79 23.61 -3.56
C LEU A 184 -20.95 24.11 -4.41
N THR A 185 -21.70 25.11 -3.94
CA THR A 185 -22.73 25.76 -4.74
C THR A 185 -22.10 26.59 -5.87
N SER A 186 -22.85 26.87 -6.93
CA SER A 186 -22.37 27.78 -7.99
C SER A 186 -21.95 29.13 -7.45
N GLU A 187 -22.66 29.66 -6.44
CA GLU A 187 -22.33 30.95 -5.82
C GLU A 187 -21.05 30.89 -4.95
N GLU A 188 -20.80 29.76 -4.27
CA GLU A 188 -19.52 29.52 -3.58
C GLU A 188 -18.37 29.47 -4.58
N LEU A 189 -18.52 28.74 -5.68
CA LEU A 189 -17.53 28.65 -6.74
C LEU A 189 -17.23 30.00 -7.39
N ASP A 190 -18.27 30.79 -7.70
CA ASP A 190 -18.13 32.13 -8.26
C ASP A 190 -17.39 33.05 -7.28
N THR A 191 -17.74 32.98 -5.99
CA THR A 191 -17.10 33.80 -4.94
C THR A 191 -15.64 33.42 -4.76
N ILE A 192 -15.32 32.13 -4.67
CA ILE A 192 -13.94 31.63 -4.55
C ILE A 192 -13.13 32.01 -5.78
N SER A 193 -13.68 31.87 -6.98
CA SER A 193 -13.01 32.22 -8.23
C SER A 193 -12.74 33.72 -8.33
N LEU A 194 -13.72 34.56 -7.96
CA LEU A 194 -13.55 36.02 -7.90
C LEU A 194 -12.43 36.41 -6.93
N VAL A 195 -12.42 35.81 -5.73
CA VAL A 195 -11.38 36.07 -4.73
C VAL A 195 -10.02 35.61 -5.26
N TYR A 196 -9.95 34.43 -5.88
CA TYR A 196 -8.73 33.92 -6.50
C TYR A 196 -8.15 34.89 -7.52
N ASP A 197 -8.97 35.41 -8.45
CA ASP A 197 -8.53 36.36 -9.48
C ASP A 197 -7.99 37.66 -8.87
N VAL A 198 -8.68 38.20 -7.86
CA VAL A 198 -8.25 39.42 -7.15
C VAL A 198 -6.92 39.18 -6.42
N VAL A 199 -6.79 38.06 -5.72
CA VAL A 199 -5.58 37.72 -4.98
C VAL A 199 -4.39 37.51 -5.93
N VAL A 200 -4.58 36.77 -7.02
CA VAL A 200 -3.56 36.54 -8.06
C VAL A 200 -3.09 37.86 -8.67
N GLN A 201 -4.02 38.75 -9.03
CA GLN A 201 -3.70 40.06 -9.59
C GLN A 201 -2.87 40.91 -8.60
N LYS A 202 -3.23 40.91 -7.31
CA LYS A 202 -2.55 41.72 -6.29
C LYS A 202 -1.21 41.11 -5.87
N ALA A 203 -1.08 39.79 -5.81
CA ALA A 203 0.15 39.09 -5.43
C ALA A 203 1.17 39.00 -6.58
N GLY A 204 0.73 39.10 -7.83
CA GLY A 204 1.59 38.95 -9.01
C GLY A 204 2.15 37.54 -9.16
N LEU A 205 1.40 36.52 -8.72
CA LEU A 205 1.75 35.12 -8.80
C LEU A 205 1.09 34.46 -10.03
N VAL A 206 1.71 33.40 -10.55
CA VAL A 206 1.07 32.49 -11.52
C VAL A 206 1.03 31.13 -10.86
N SER A 207 -0.15 30.53 -10.76
CA SER A 207 -0.29 29.16 -10.24
C SER A 207 -0.22 28.18 -11.40
N ASP A 208 0.67 27.19 -11.30
CA ASP A 208 0.68 25.99 -12.13
C ASP A 208 -0.35 24.97 -11.65
N GLU A 209 -0.70 23.98 -12.49
CA GLU A 209 -1.60 22.86 -12.13
C GLU A 209 -1.15 22.19 -10.84
N LEU A 210 -2.11 21.93 -9.94
CA LEU A 210 -1.80 21.28 -8.68
C LEU A 210 -1.48 19.81 -8.91
N PRO A 211 -0.41 19.28 -8.28
CA PRO A 211 -0.11 17.86 -8.37
C PRO A 211 -1.22 17.01 -7.74
N ASP A 212 -1.50 15.84 -8.33
CA ASP A 212 -2.51 14.89 -7.82
C ASP A 212 -2.29 14.46 -6.36
N TRP A 213 -1.04 14.52 -5.88
CA TRP A 213 -0.68 14.17 -4.50
C TRP A 213 -0.87 15.30 -3.49
N PHE A 214 -1.22 16.51 -3.93
CA PHE A 214 -1.33 17.66 -3.05
C PHE A 214 -2.53 17.54 -2.09
N VAL A 215 -2.28 17.84 -0.82
CA VAL A 215 -3.27 17.82 0.26
C VAL A 215 -3.17 19.08 1.11
N THR A 216 -4.30 19.45 1.71
CA THR A 216 -4.40 20.70 2.49
C THR A 216 -4.40 20.48 4.00
N SER A 217 -4.55 19.23 4.45
CA SER A 217 -4.60 18.92 5.87
C SER A 217 -4.16 17.50 6.19
N GLU A 218 -3.42 17.34 7.29
CA GLU A 218 -3.17 16.04 7.94
C GLU A 218 -4.46 15.27 8.27
N HIS A 219 -5.60 15.97 8.37
CA HIS A 219 -6.90 15.40 8.71
C HIS A 219 -7.66 14.80 7.53
N GLU A 220 -7.34 15.14 6.27
CA GLU A 220 -7.98 14.50 5.10
C GLU A 220 -7.74 12.98 5.09
N TRP A 221 -6.68 12.53 5.78
CA TRP A 221 -6.30 11.14 5.95
C TRP A 221 -6.44 10.66 7.40
N ALA A 222 -7.31 11.28 8.21
CA ALA A 222 -7.47 10.97 9.63
C ALA A 222 -7.83 9.50 9.94
N TRP A 223 -8.30 8.71 8.96
CA TRP A 223 -8.46 7.27 9.09
C TRP A 223 -7.12 6.52 9.23
N VAL A 224 -6.04 7.01 8.59
CA VAL A 224 -4.65 6.54 8.78
C VAL A 224 -4.22 6.79 10.23
N ASN A 225 -4.59 7.96 10.78
CA ASN A 225 -4.19 8.43 12.11
C ASN A 225 -5.05 7.91 13.29
N ARG A 226 -6.13 7.15 13.03
CA ARG A 226 -6.88 6.48 14.12
C ARG A 226 -6.07 5.38 14.79
N ALA A 227 -4.99 4.92 14.16
CA ALA A 227 -3.87 4.24 14.81
C ALA A 227 -2.83 5.30 15.27
N LYS A 228 -3.09 5.92 16.43
CA LYS A 228 -2.15 6.78 17.18
C LYS A 228 -1.60 8.02 16.46
N LEU A 229 -2.17 9.18 16.81
CA LEU A 229 -1.55 10.52 16.82
C LEU A 229 -0.22 10.63 17.61
N GLU A 230 0.39 9.53 18.06
CA GLU A 230 1.70 9.55 18.74
C GLU A 230 2.86 9.72 17.74
N ASP A 231 2.61 9.55 16.43
CA ASP A 231 3.63 9.66 15.39
C ASP A 231 3.98 11.10 14.98
N ARG A 232 3.60 12.10 15.81
CA ARG A 232 4.07 13.49 15.72
C ARG A 232 5.60 13.66 15.83
N LYS A 233 6.36 12.55 15.93
CA LYS A 233 7.82 12.52 16.05
C LYS A 233 8.55 11.93 14.84
N LEU A 234 7.84 11.37 13.85
CA LEU A 234 8.43 10.88 12.59
C LEU A 234 8.07 11.78 11.38
N GLY A 235 7.75 13.06 11.64
CA GLY A 235 7.77 14.10 10.61
C GLY A 235 9.22 14.50 10.28
N TRP A 236 9.40 15.33 9.26
CA TRP A 236 10.71 15.76 8.75
C TRP A 236 11.63 16.40 9.83
N ASP A 237 11.05 16.89 10.93
CA ASP A 237 11.78 17.28 12.14
C ASP A 237 12.10 16.06 13.04
N ASP A 238 12.69 15.02 12.46
CA ASP A 238 13.15 13.84 13.20
C ASP A 238 14.49 14.15 13.88
N LYS A 239 14.45 14.23 15.21
CA LYS A 239 15.64 14.42 16.04
C LYS A 239 16.62 13.25 15.92
N ALA A 240 16.16 12.05 15.58
CA ALA A 240 17.05 10.90 15.34
C ALA A 240 17.81 11.08 14.02
N ARG A 241 17.11 11.39 12.92
CA ARG A 241 17.76 11.71 11.64
C ARG A 241 18.73 12.89 11.72
N LYS A 242 18.38 13.98 12.43
CA LYS A 242 19.30 15.11 12.71
C LYS A 242 20.55 14.71 13.50
N LYS A 243 20.44 13.69 14.35
CA LYS A 243 21.54 13.18 15.18
C LYS A 243 22.42 12.18 14.41
N ASP A 244 21.83 11.48 13.44
CA ASP A 244 22.46 10.38 12.69
C ASP A 244 23.01 10.82 11.32
N ALA A 245 22.62 12.01 10.84
CA ALA A 245 23.10 12.59 9.58
C ALA A 245 24.58 12.99 9.64
N ASP A 246 25.32 12.74 8.56
CA ASP A 246 26.71 13.19 8.42
C ASP A 246 26.80 14.74 8.46
N GLU A 247 27.80 15.25 9.20
CA GLU A 247 28.05 16.67 9.39
C GLU A 247 28.28 17.40 8.04
N ASN A 248 28.69 16.68 7.00
CA ASN A 248 28.93 17.21 5.66
C ASN A 248 27.72 17.21 4.72
N VAL A 249 26.56 16.69 5.15
CA VAL A 249 25.36 16.65 4.29
C VAL A 249 24.59 17.97 4.37
N SER A 250 24.01 18.39 3.24
CA SER A 250 23.26 19.64 3.10
C SER A 250 22.10 19.75 4.11
N ASP A 251 21.68 20.98 4.41
CA ASP A 251 20.55 21.25 5.31
C ASP A 251 19.23 20.57 4.83
N GLU A 252 19.14 20.22 3.53
CA GLU A 252 18.08 19.39 2.96
C GLU A 252 18.00 17.97 3.58
N VAL A 253 19.13 17.38 3.96
CA VAL A 253 19.19 16.04 4.59
C VAL A 253 19.01 16.12 6.11
N ARG A 254 19.30 17.29 6.70
CA ARG A 254 19.05 17.58 8.12
C ARG A 254 17.58 17.86 8.45
N GLY A 255 16.67 17.71 7.50
CA GLY A 255 15.23 17.72 7.74
C GLY A 255 14.60 19.11 7.84
N GLU A 256 15.26 20.16 7.34
CA GLU A 256 14.60 21.45 7.11
C GLU A 256 13.90 21.42 5.75
N VAL A 257 12.58 21.21 5.79
CA VAL A 257 11.75 21.17 4.58
C VAL A 257 11.55 22.59 4.07
N CYS A 258 12.20 22.95 2.98
CA CYS A 258 11.69 24.03 2.15
C CYS A 258 10.70 23.47 1.12
N GLU A 259 9.89 24.36 0.55
CA GLU A 259 8.92 24.07 -0.51
C GLU A 259 9.49 23.17 -1.61
N GLU A 260 10.68 23.50 -2.12
CA GLU A 260 11.33 22.79 -3.23
C GLU A 260 11.64 21.33 -2.89
N VAL A 261 12.12 21.06 -1.66
CA VAL A 261 12.43 19.70 -1.22
C VAL A 261 11.13 18.90 -1.05
N CYS A 262 10.06 19.51 -0.54
CA CYS A 262 8.75 18.87 -0.40
C CYS A 262 8.20 18.44 -1.75
N ILE A 263 8.15 19.35 -2.73
CA ILE A 263 7.65 19.07 -4.08
C ILE A 263 8.46 17.94 -4.73
N ARG A 264 9.79 18.02 -4.63
CA ARG A 264 10.69 17.02 -5.22
C ARG A 264 10.51 15.63 -4.61
N LEU A 265 10.50 15.53 -3.27
CA LEU A 265 10.32 14.24 -2.60
C LEU A 265 8.93 13.67 -2.84
N ALA A 266 7.87 14.48 -2.78
CA ALA A 266 6.52 14.04 -3.08
C ALA A 266 6.39 13.50 -4.52
N HIS A 267 7.02 14.17 -5.48
CA HIS A 267 7.04 13.73 -6.88
C HIS A 267 7.82 12.42 -7.09
N ILE A 268 8.94 12.23 -6.40
CA ILE A 268 9.67 10.94 -6.46
C ILE A 268 8.85 9.84 -5.80
N TRP A 269 8.31 10.10 -4.62
CA TRP A 269 7.65 9.08 -3.80
C TRP A 269 6.34 8.59 -4.42
N THR A 270 5.59 9.46 -5.12
CA THR A 270 4.36 9.06 -5.82
C THR A 270 4.60 8.08 -6.97
N GLU A 271 5.82 8.01 -7.51
CA GLU A 271 6.17 7.07 -8.59
C GLU A 271 6.61 5.70 -8.07
N LEU A 272 6.74 5.53 -6.75
CA LEU A 272 7.25 4.31 -6.13
C LEU A 272 6.12 3.45 -5.54
N ASN A 273 5.91 2.27 -6.12
CA ASN A 273 4.83 1.37 -5.76
C ASN A 273 5.34 -0.05 -5.51
N HIS A 274 6.13 -0.21 -4.44
CA HIS A 274 6.75 -1.49 -4.06
C HIS A 274 6.35 -1.90 -2.64
N PRO A 275 6.13 -3.20 -2.35
CA PRO A 275 5.86 -3.71 -1.00
C PRO A 275 6.78 -3.14 0.09
N HIS A 276 8.08 -3.11 -0.19
CA HIS A 276 9.11 -2.73 0.79
C HIS A 276 9.46 -1.24 0.78
N LEU A 277 8.56 -0.41 0.26
CA LEU A 277 8.62 1.03 0.39
C LEU A 277 7.42 1.51 1.21
N ARG A 278 7.68 2.44 2.11
CA ARG A 278 6.65 3.08 2.91
C ARG A 278 5.65 3.77 1.99
N LYS A 279 4.35 3.54 2.22
CA LYS A 279 3.31 4.12 1.37
C LYS A 279 3.23 5.63 1.58
N PHE A 280 3.16 6.36 0.47
CA PHE A 280 2.90 7.79 0.42
C PHE A 280 1.41 8.05 0.17
N TYR A 281 0.82 8.98 0.92
CA TYR A 281 -0.60 9.34 0.81
C TYR A 281 -0.82 10.77 0.32
N GLY A 282 0.18 11.65 0.45
CA GLY A 282 0.11 13.02 -0.06
C GLY A 282 1.07 13.95 0.66
N ALA A 283 1.20 15.18 0.18
CA ALA A 283 2.02 16.21 0.80
C ALA A 283 1.43 17.61 0.63
N SER A 284 1.87 18.53 1.48
CA SER A 284 1.63 19.96 1.32
C SER A 284 2.97 20.69 1.34
N TYR A 285 3.20 21.57 0.37
CA TYR A 285 4.41 22.38 0.27
C TYR A 285 4.19 23.85 0.65
N VAL A 286 2.94 24.25 0.89
CA VAL A 286 2.56 25.61 1.28
C VAL A 286 2.30 25.71 2.78
N GLY A 287 2.36 26.93 3.32
CA GLY A 287 2.23 27.17 4.76
C GLY A 287 3.38 26.52 5.54
N LYS A 288 3.08 25.46 6.30
CA LYS A 288 4.09 24.62 6.95
C LYS A 288 4.17 23.29 6.21
N PRO A 289 5.23 23.01 5.42
CA PRO A 289 5.31 21.78 4.64
C PRO A 289 5.19 20.52 5.50
N PHE A 290 4.44 19.54 5.00
CA PHE A 290 4.27 18.23 5.63
C PHE A 290 4.04 17.14 4.60
N VAL A 291 4.26 15.89 5.01
CA VAL A 291 4.00 14.69 4.21
C VAL A 291 3.14 13.73 5.01
N ILE A 292 2.19 13.08 4.34
CA ILE A 292 1.34 12.02 4.88
C ILE A 292 1.80 10.69 4.28
N HIS A 293 2.08 9.73 5.15
CA HIS A 293 2.59 8.41 4.79
C HIS A 293 2.11 7.33 5.78
N GLU A 294 2.31 6.05 5.45
CA GLU A 294 2.00 4.92 6.34
C GLU A 294 2.70 5.04 7.69
N SER A 295 2.03 4.66 8.79
CA SER A 295 2.69 4.59 10.10
C SER A 295 3.58 3.35 10.19
N CYS A 296 4.81 3.56 10.65
CA CYS A 296 5.83 2.53 10.76
C CYS A 296 6.57 2.69 12.09
N PHE A 297 7.37 1.70 12.45
CA PHE A 297 8.22 1.75 13.64
C PHE A 297 9.61 1.22 13.33
N PRO A 298 10.65 1.62 14.09
CA PRO A 298 11.98 1.05 13.93
C PRO A 298 11.96 -0.46 14.14
N PRO A 299 12.78 -1.24 13.42
CA PRO A 299 12.88 -2.68 13.62
C PRO A 299 13.18 -2.99 15.08
N THR A 300 12.26 -3.70 15.73
CA THR A 300 12.44 -4.16 17.11
C THR A 300 13.11 -5.54 17.10
N PHE A 301 13.72 -5.93 18.22
CA PHE A 301 14.48 -7.18 18.38
C PHE A 301 13.58 -8.44 18.46
N GLU A 302 12.49 -8.47 17.70
CA GLU A 302 11.68 -9.68 17.53
C GLU A 302 12.46 -10.74 16.72
N LYS A 303 12.06 -12.01 16.83
CA LYS A 303 12.74 -13.18 16.20
C LYS A 303 13.00 -13.06 14.69
N ASN A 304 12.45 -12.04 14.01
CA ASN A 304 12.42 -11.90 12.56
C ASN A 304 13.19 -10.65 12.05
N VAL A 305 14.18 -10.13 12.80
CA VAL A 305 14.94 -8.92 12.36
C VAL A 305 15.55 -9.08 10.97
N TRP A 306 16.11 -10.27 10.66
CA TRP A 306 16.70 -10.55 9.35
C TRP A 306 15.67 -10.60 8.23
N HIS A 307 14.45 -11.08 8.51
CA HIS A 307 13.34 -11.01 7.55
C HIS A 307 12.97 -9.55 7.23
N TYR A 308 12.95 -8.66 8.24
CA TYR A 308 12.71 -7.23 8.00
C TYR A 308 13.84 -6.56 7.23
N LEU A 309 15.09 -6.89 7.52
CA LEU A 309 16.25 -6.34 6.81
C LEU A 309 16.33 -6.84 5.36
N ALA A 310 16.02 -8.12 5.11
CA ALA A 310 15.92 -8.67 3.76
C ALA A 310 14.88 -7.91 2.92
N ASN A 311 13.71 -7.66 3.51
CA ASN A 311 12.66 -6.86 2.91
C ASN A 311 13.17 -5.43 2.56
N CYS A 312 13.89 -4.76 3.48
CA CYS A 312 14.50 -3.46 3.18
C CYS A 312 15.54 -3.53 2.06
N ALA A 313 16.33 -4.60 1.95
CA ALA A 313 17.29 -4.80 0.87
C ALA A 313 16.58 -4.90 -0.50
N LEU A 314 15.48 -5.64 -0.59
CA LEU A 314 14.63 -5.71 -1.80
C LEU A 314 14.05 -4.34 -2.15
N GLY A 315 13.63 -3.57 -1.14
CA GLY A 315 13.18 -2.19 -1.34
C GLY A 315 14.27 -1.28 -1.91
N LEU A 316 15.52 -1.44 -1.46
CA LEU A 316 16.65 -0.64 -1.93
C LEU A 316 17.05 -1.03 -3.36
N GLN A 317 17.01 -2.32 -3.67
CA GLN A 317 17.22 -2.84 -5.03
C GLN A 317 16.18 -2.24 -6.00
N TYR A 318 14.90 -2.21 -5.61
CA TYR A 318 13.85 -1.56 -6.41
C TYR A 318 14.12 -0.06 -6.61
N VAL A 319 14.54 0.67 -5.57
CA VAL A 319 14.90 2.10 -5.67
C VAL A 319 16.04 2.30 -6.68
N HIS A 320 17.08 1.47 -6.59
CA HIS A 320 18.18 1.50 -7.55
C HIS A 320 17.68 1.20 -8.96
N ASP A 321 16.84 0.19 -9.16
CA ASP A 321 16.28 -0.14 -10.48
C ASP A 321 15.54 1.04 -11.14
N ARG A 322 14.94 1.93 -10.33
CA ARG A 322 14.27 3.16 -10.78
C ARG A 322 15.22 4.34 -11.04
N GLY A 323 16.53 4.13 -11.00
CA GLY A 323 17.53 5.18 -11.21
C GLY A 323 17.64 6.18 -10.05
N LEU A 324 17.17 5.79 -8.86
CA LEU A 324 17.19 6.58 -7.65
C LEU A 324 18.22 6.03 -6.67
N VAL A 325 18.66 6.88 -5.75
CA VAL A 325 19.56 6.57 -4.64
C VAL A 325 19.15 7.39 -3.42
N TYR A 326 19.60 6.98 -2.23
CA TYR A 326 19.46 7.81 -1.04
C TYR A 326 20.61 8.81 -0.94
N HIS A 327 20.35 10.01 -0.42
CA HIS A 327 21.41 10.91 -0.01
C HIS A 327 22.25 10.28 1.11
N ASP A 328 21.59 9.65 2.09
CA ASP A 328 22.20 8.86 3.15
C ASP A 328 21.24 7.75 3.63
N VAL A 329 21.74 6.52 3.75
CA VAL A 329 21.02 5.40 4.36
C VAL A 329 21.45 5.30 5.82
N SER A 330 20.49 5.37 6.74
CA SER A 330 20.74 5.32 8.18
C SER A 330 19.82 4.28 8.85
N PRO A 331 20.03 3.96 10.14
CA PRO A 331 19.09 3.11 10.87
C PRO A 331 17.64 3.64 10.86
N ALA A 332 17.44 4.96 10.76
CA ALA A 332 16.11 5.57 10.66
C ALA A 332 15.44 5.32 9.30
N THR A 333 16.22 5.04 8.26
CA THR A 333 15.72 4.67 6.92
C THR A 333 15.08 3.28 6.92
N LEU A 334 15.49 2.41 7.85
CA LEU A 334 15.04 1.01 7.95
C LEU A 334 13.87 0.94 8.94
N LEU A 335 12.67 0.65 8.45
CA LEU A 335 11.45 0.64 9.25
C LEU A 335 10.67 -0.68 9.10
N CYS A 336 9.69 -0.87 9.97
CA CYS A 336 8.73 -1.98 9.92
C CYS A 336 7.30 -1.43 9.84
N SER A 337 6.48 -1.98 8.94
CA SER A 337 5.05 -1.63 8.87
C SER A 337 4.28 -2.24 10.04
N TYR A 338 3.46 -1.42 10.72
CA TYR A 338 2.54 -1.90 11.77
C TYR A 338 1.47 -2.84 11.24
N SER A 339 0.95 -2.56 10.05
CA SER A 339 -0.23 -3.22 9.51
C SER A 339 0.11 -4.55 8.84
N GLU A 340 1.25 -4.60 8.18
CA GLU A 340 1.65 -5.70 7.32
C GLU A 340 2.81 -6.53 7.89
N ARG A 341 3.45 -6.08 8.99
CA ARG A 341 4.59 -6.75 9.63
C ARG A 341 5.69 -7.14 8.63
N ARG A 342 6.13 -6.16 7.84
CA ARG A 342 7.22 -6.30 6.88
C ARG A 342 8.20 -5.15 6.99
N GLY A 343 9.43 -5.39 6.53
CA GLY A 343 10.44 -4.35 6.41
C GLY A 343 10.09 -3.38 5.28
N VAL A 344 10.29 -2.09 5.51
CA VAL A 344 10.05 -1.02 4.53
C VAL A 344 11.13 0.05 4.65
N LEU A 345 11.48 0.68 3.53
CA LEU A 345 12.29 1.90 3.54
C LEU A 345 11.40 3.13 3.74
N ASP A 346 11.91 4.13 4.46
CA ASP A 346 11.14 5.31 4.85
C ASP A 346 10.76 6.26 3.71
N GLY A 347 11.48 6.20 2.58
CA GLY A 347 11.26 7.04 1.38
C GLY A 347 11.85 8.44 1.46
N LEU A 348 12.42 8.85 2.60
CA LEU A 348 12.88 10.21 2.83
C LEU A 348 14.35 10.38 2.43
N GLY A 349 14.66 11.40 1.63
CA GLY A 349 16.03 11.66 1.15
C GLY A 349 16.40 10.90 -0.12
N LEU A 350 15.41 10.41 -0.86
CA LEU A 350 15.57 9.87 -2.21
C LEU A 350 15.90 10.97 -3.22
N ALA A 351 16.84 10.69 -4.11
CA ALA A 351 17.22 11.58 -5.20
C ALA A 351 17.56 10.82 -6.49
N PRO A 352 17.41 11.44 -7.67
CA PRO A 352 17.94 10.91 -8.91
C PRO A 352 19.47 10.77 -8.83
N ARG A 353 20.01 9.67 -9.35
CA ARG A 353 21.47 9.42 -9.40
C ARG A 353 22.27 10.60 -9.96
N SER A 354 21.74 11.28 -10.97
CA SER A 354 22.40 12.43 -11.62
C SER A 354 22.57 13.66 -10.73
N ARG A 355 21.84 13.77 -9.61
CA ARG A 355 21.92 14.91 -8.68
C ARG A 355 22.84 14.65 -7.48
N VAL A 356 23.20 13.40 -7.24
CA VAL A 356 24.04 13.02 -6.10
C VAL A 356 25.49 12.97 -6.58
N ASP A 357 26.15 14.13 -6.61
CA ASP A 357 27.57 14.23 -6.93
C ASP A 357 28.41 13.94 -5.68
N ARG A 358 29.02 12.76 -5.65
CA ARG A 358 29.90 12.29 -4.56
C ARG A 358 31.39 12.46 -4.88
N SER A 359 31.74 13.14 -5.97
CA SER A 359 33.15 13.35 -6.39
C SER A 359 34.01 14.09 -5.36
N HIS A 360 33.38 14.89 -4.47
CA HIS A 360 34.07 15.64 -3.42
C HIS A 360 34.42 14.83 -2.16
N MET A 361 33.76 13.69 -1.90
CA MET A 361 34.05 12.83 -0.74
C MET A 361 35.29 11.93 -0.96
N ILE A 362 35.82 11.91 -2.18
CA ILE A 362 36.94 11.07 -2.65
C ILE A 362 38.32 11.57 -2.15
N ARG A 363 38.40 12.73 -1.47
CA ARG A 363 39.70 13.40 -1.22
C ARG A 363 40.42 13.15 0.10
N ASN A 364 39.83 12.47 1.09
CA ASN A 364 40.50 12.25 2.39
C ASN A 364 40.42 10.79 2.84
N ASP A 365 41.43 10.00 2.47
CA ASP A 365 42.40 9.36 3.38
C ASP A 365 43.07 8.19 2.63
N SER A 366 44.30 8.43 2.21
CA SER A 366 45.33 7.45 1.86
C SER A 366 44.89 6.12 1.23
N ILE A 367 44.64 6.09 -0.08
CA ILE A 367 45.08 5.02 -1.00
C ILE A 367 44.99 5.54 -2.45
N ASP A 368 46.07 5.32 -3.20
CA ASP A 368 46.18 5.52 -4.64
C ASP A 368 45.20 4.58 -5.38
N SER A 369 44.23 5.14 -6.13
CA SER A 369 43.79 4.70 -7.48
C SER A 369 42.33 5.05 -7.78
N GLN A 370 42.16 5.86 -8.84
CA GLN A 370 41.20 5.78 -9.97
C GLN A 370 39.84 5.03 -9.91
N THR A 371 39.26 4.68 -8.77
CA THR A 371 37.90 4.12 -8.73
C THR A 371 36.88 5.18 -8.31
N GLU A 372 36.12 5.70 -9.27
CA GLU A 372 34.93 6.50 -9.01
C GLU A 372 33.91 5.66 -8.22
N GLU A 373 33.56 6.06 -7.00
CA GLU A 373 32.52 5.41 -6.21
C GLU A 373 31.14 5.79 -6.77
N SER A 374 30.39 4.78 -7.23
CA SER A 374 29.01 5.00 -7.70
C SER A 374 28.06 5.27 -6.54
N ALA A 375 26.99 6.02 -6.78
CA ALA A 375 26.03 6.37 -5.74
C ALA A 375 25.32 5.12 -5.17
N GLU A 376 25.06 4.11 -6.01
CA GLU A 376 24.50 2.82 -5.61
C GLU A 376 25.44 2.05 -4.70
N SER A 377 26.72 1.97 -5.06
CA SER A 377 27.73 1.28 -4.24
C SER A 377 27.86 1.92 -2.85
N TYR A 378 27.74 3.25 -2.75
CA TYR A 378 27.73 3.93 -1.46
C TYR A 378 26.43 3.66 -0.67
N ASP A 379 25.27 3.59 -1.31
CA ASP A 379 24.03 3.18 -0.63
C ASP A 379 24.17 1.78 -0.02
N VAL A 380 24.86 0.84 -0.71
CA VAL A 380 25.16 -0.50 -0.19
C VAL A 380 26.04 -0.43 1.08
N LEU A 381 27.10 0.38 1.06
CA LEU A 381 27.95 0.61 2.24
C LEU A 381 27.12 1.13 3.42
N ARG A 382 26.32 2.17 3.18
CA ARG A 382 25.49 2.81 4.21
C ARG A 382 24.38 1.89 4.71
N PHE A 383 23.81 1.06 3.85
CA PHE A 383 22.89 0.01 4.24
C PHE A 383 23.54 -1.02 5.17
N GLY A 384 24.76 -1.49 4.86
CA GLY A 384 25.52 -2.37 5.76
C GLY A 384 25.82 -1.75 7.12
N MET A 385 26.21 -0.47 7.15
CA MET A 385 26.41 0.26 8.40
C MET A 385 25.11 0.42 9.19
N ALA A 386 24.00 0.71 8.52
CA ALA A 386 22.68 0.82 9.15
C ALA A 386 22.25 -0.52 9.77
N VAL A 387 22.45 -1.64 9.06
CA VAL A 387 22.20 -3.00 9.58
C VAL A 387 23.03 -3.26 10.84
N PHE A 388 24.34 -2.96 10.80
CA PHE A 388 25.22 -3.10 11.96
C PHE A 388 24.69 -2.32 13.18
N PHE A 389 24.27 -1.07 13.00
CA PHE A 389 23.75 -0.25 14.09
C PHE A 389 22.39 -0.73 14.62
N VAL A 390 21.52 -1.26 13.75
CA VAL A 390 20.27 -1.92 14.18
C VAL A 390 20.59 -3.12 15.08
N LEU A 391 21.54 -3.97 14.68
CA LEU A 391 21.98 -5.12 15.48
C LEU A 391 22.66 -4.70 16.78
N LEU A 392 23.55 -3.70 16.74
CA LEU A 392 24.24 -3.17 17.92
C LEU A 392 23.25 -2.64 18.95
N ASN A 393 22.29 -1.81 18.51
CA ASN A 393 21.27 -1.26 19.39
C ASN A 393 20.33 -2.35 19.91
N GLY A 394 19.99 -3.36 19.10
CA GLY A 394 19.11 -4.45 19.52
C GLY A 394 19.75 -5.47 20.46
N ARG A 395 21.01 -5.85 20.22
CA ARG A 395 21.70 -6.94 20.94
C ARG A 395 22.56 -6.45 22.09
N ASN A 396 23.39 -5.42 21.87
CA ASN A 396 24.36 -4.98 22.88
C ASN A 396 23.72 -4.11 23.98
N SER A 397 22.73 -3.28 23.62
CA SER A 397 22.08 -2.38 24.61
C SER A 397 21.16 -3.10 25.61
N ASN A 398 20.75 -4.33 25.29
CA ASN A 398 19.88 -5.17 26.13
C ASN A 398 20.65 -6.13 27.07
N LEU A 399 21.98 -6.14 27.02
CA LEU A 399 22.83 -6.95 27.91
C LEU A 399 23.14 -6.17 29.22
N SER A 400 23.04 -6.82 30.38
CA SER A 400 23.35 -6.22 31.69
C SER A 400 24.73 -6.64 32.21
N GLY A 401 25.50 -5.70 32.77
CA GLY A 401 26.64 -5.99 33.64
C GLY A 401 27.90 -6.48 32.91
N GLU A 402 28.20 -7.78 33.06
CA GLU A 402 29.47 -8.42 32.63
C GLU A 402 29.47 -8.90 31.16
N THR A 403 28.31 -9.12 30.54
CA THR A 403 28.19 -9.58 29.14
C THR A 403 27.99 -8.45 28.12
N ARG A 404 27.89 -7.20 28.57
CA ARG A 404 27.78 -6.03 27.69
C ARG A 404 29.17 -5.57 27.29
N ASP A 405 29.43 -5.55 25.99
CA ASP A 405 30.70 -5.04 25.47
C ASP A 405 30.70 -3.51 25.51
N LYS A 406 31.38 -2.97 26.53
CA LYS A 406 31.52 -1.52 26.76
C LYS A 406 32.36 -0.84 25.69
N THR A 407 33.09 -1.59 24.86
CA THR A 407 33.90 -1.05 23.74
C THR A 407 33.01 -0.29 22.75
N PHE A 408 31.80 -0.79 22.52
CA PHE A 408 30.84 -0.21 21.57
C PHE A 408 29.86 0.78 22.21
N ASP A 409 29.96 1.07 23.51
CA ASP A 409 29.12 2.09 24.16
C ASP A 409 29.37 3.51 23.62
N SER A 410 30.57 3.73 23.06
CA SER A 410 31.00 4.95 22.38
C SER A 410 30.56 5.03 20.91
N TRP A 411 30.14 3.91 20.32
CA TRP A 411 29.66 3.76 18.94
C TRP A 411 28.15 4.02 18.82
N LYS A 412 27.65 5.02 19.55
CA LYS A 412 26.25 5.47 19.43
C LYS A 412 26.17 6.58 18.40
N HIS A 413 25.63 6.27 17.23
CA HIS A 413 25.28 7.23 16.16
C HIS A 413 26.46 7.91 15.44
N LYS A 414 27.68 7.38 15.54
CA LYS A 414 28.81 7.96 14.81
C LYS A 414 28.84 7.45 13.37
N THR A 415 28.99 8.40 12.46
CA THR A 415 29.19 8.27 11.01
C THR A 415 30.56 7.69 10.69
N THR A 416 30.86 6.49 11.17
CA THR A 416 32.03 5.76 10.67
C THR A 416 31.71 5.25 9.28
N SER A 417 32.64 5.42 8.35
CA SER A 417 32.60 4.80 7.01
C SER A 417 33.09 3.35 7.02
N ARG A 418 33.50 2.85 8.20
CA ARG A 418 34.14 1.55 8.38
C ARG A 418 33.52 0.79 9.56
N LEU A 419 33.43 -0.52 9.39
CA LEU A 419 33.12 -1.45 10.47
C LEU A 419 34.27 -1.49 11.50
N PRO A 420 34.01 -1.97 12.73
CA PRO A 420 35.07 -2.22 13.71
C PRO A 420 36.12 -3.20 13.18
N ASP A 421 37.39 -2.98 13.52
CA ASP A 421 38.48 -3.89 13.13
C ASP A 421 38.34 -5.30 13.73
N VAL A 422 37.57 -5.44 14.82
CA VAL A 422 37.34 -6.70 15.53
C VAL A 422 35.85 -7.04 15.50
N LYS A 423 35.53 -8.30 15.17
CA LYS A 423 34.16 -8.83 15.18
C LYS A 423 33.56 -8.75 16.60
N PRO A 424 32.40 -8.11 16.80
CA PRO A 424 31.71 -8.12 18.09
C PRO A 424 31.15 -9.50 18.44
N GLU A 425 31.16 -9.88 19.72
CA GLU A 425 30.69 -11.20 20.17
C GLU A 425 29.19 -11.47 19.89
N PHE A 426 28.37 -10.43 19.80
CA PHE A 426 26.93 -10.55 19.53
C PHE A 426 26.58 -10.78 18.05
N ILE A 427 27.59 -10.83 17.17
CA ILE A 427 27.48 -11.10 15.73
C ILE A 427 28.18 -12.42 15.43
N ASN A 428 27.47 -13.37 14.81
CA ASN A 428 28.06 -14.66 14.44
C ASN A 428 28.99 -14.52 13.21
N ASP A 429 29.64 -15.61 12.79
CA ASP A 429 30.59 -15.58 11.66
C ASP A 429 29.91 -15.22 10.33
N ASP A 430 28.74 -15.80 10.04
CA ASP A 430 28.00 -15.58 8.79
C ASP A 430 27.47 -14.14 8.68
N GLU A 431 26.90 -13.63 9.76
CA GLU A 431 26.44 -12.24 9.88
C GLU A 431 27.60 -11.25 9.70
N TRP A 432 28.78 -11.57 10.25
CA TRP A 432 29.97 -10.73 10.14
C TRP A 432 30.58 -10.76 8.74
N GLU A 433 30.63 -11.93 8.10
CA GLU A 433 31.09 -12.05 6.72
C GLU A 433 30.22 -11.24 5.77
N MET A 434 28.89 -11.31 5.91
CA MET A 434 27.97 -10.51 5.12
C MET A 434 28.17 -9.00 5.35
N LEU A 435 28.32 -8.57 6.61
CA LEU A 435 28.60 -7.16 6.92
C LEU A 435 29.93 -6.69 6.31
N ARG A 436 30.98 -7.51 6.35
CA ARG A 436 32.26 -7.20 5.69
C ARG A 436 32.11 -7.07 4.17
N GLY A 437 31.30 -7.91 3.55
CA GLY A 437 31.00 -7.83 2.12
C GLY A 437 30.23 -6.56 1.75
N LEU A 438 29.23 -6.17 2.55
CA LEU A 438 28.48 -4.92 2.36
C LEU A 438 29.34 -3.67 2.56
N CYS A 439 30.23 -3.71 3.55
CA CYS A 439 31.07 -2.58 3.96
C CYS A 439 32.52 -2.69 3.45
N ALA A 440 32.75 -3.38 2.34
CA ALA A 440 34.08 -3.48 1.74
C ALA A 440 34.60 -2.08 1.34
N GLU A 441 35.90 -1.84 1.59
CA GLU A 441 36.52 -0.54 1.31
C GLU A 441 36.51 -0.21 -0.18
N ILE A 442 36.78 -1.22 -1.03
CA ILE A 442 36.80 -1.08 -2.47
C ILE A 442 35.36 -1.20 -3.02
N PRO A 443 34.80 -0.17 -3.67
CA PRO A 443 33.41 -0.18 -4.16
C PRO A 443 33.04 -1.35 -5.08
N ALA A 444 34.00 -1.82 -5.88
CA ALA A 444 33.82 -2.94 -6.81
C ALA A 444 33.80 -4.32 -6.12
N GLU A 445 34.31 -4.41 -4.88
CA GLU A 445 34.33 -5.64 -4.08
C GLU A 445 33.09 -5.76 -3.19
N ARG A 446 32.27 -4.71 -3.10
CA ARG A 446 31.05 -4.74 -2.29
C ARG A 446 30.06 -5.74 -2.84
N THR A 447 29.47 -6.51 -1.94
CA THR A 447 28.45 -7.52 -2.30
C THR A 447 27.23 -6.83 -2.92
N LYS A 448 26.69 -7.39 -4.01
CA LYS A 448 25.51 -6.83 -4.68
C LYS A 448 24.28 -6.99 -3.78
N LEU A 449 23.30 -6.09 -3.89
CA LEU A 449 22.07 -6.17 -3.10
C LEU A 449 21.28 -7.46 -3.34
N ASP A 450 21.36 -8.01 -4.54
CA ASP A 450 20.75 -9.29 -4.91
C ASP A 450 21.26 -10.41 -3.98
N ASP A 451 22.58 -10.53 -3.82
CA ASP A 451 23.22 -11.50 -2.91
C ASP A 451 22.87 -11.22 -1.44
N VAL A 452 22.84 -9.95 -1.06
CA VAL A 452 22.60 -9.53 0.33
C VAL A 452 21.18 -9.89 0.75
N SER A 453 20.19 -9.62 -0.12
CA SER A 453 18.80 -9.94 0.16
C SER A 453 18.62 -11.44 0.37
N PHE A 454 19.31 -12.27 -0.42
CA PHE A 454 19.31 -13.71 -0.29
C PHE A 454 19.94 -14.18 1.03
N LYS A 455 21.16 -13.73 1.33
CA LYS A 455 21.85 -14.05 2.60
C LYS A 455 21.01 -13.67 3.83
N MET A 456 20.36 -12.50 3.79
CA MET A 456 19.47 -12.07 4.87
C MET A 456 18.21 -12.94 5.00
N GLN A 457 17.66 -13.45 3.90
CA GLN A 457 16.55 -14.41 3.95
C GLN A 457 16.99 -15.72 4.59
N GLN A 458 18.16 -16.24 4.24
CA GLN A 458 18.74 -17.45 4.87
C GLN A 458 18.92 -17.27 6.38
N LEU A 459 19.53 -16.16 6.80
CA LEU A 459 19.69 -15.84 8.23
C LEU A 459 18.34 -15.72 8.97
N ALA A 460 17.26 -15.38 8.25
CA ALA A 460 15.91 -15.37 8.81
C ALA A 460 15.33 -16.79 8.97
N GLU A 461 15.66 -17.71 8.06
CA GLU A 461 15.20 -19.11 8.05
C GLU A 461 15.97 -19.97 9.08
N ASP A 462 17.28 -19.79 9.20
CA ASP A 462 18.15 -20.48 10.17
C ASP A 462 17.78 -20.17 11.63
N GLY A 463 17.22 -18.98 11.88
CA GLY A 463 16.65 -18.62 13.18
C GLY A 463 15.34 -19.34 13.52
N CYS A 464 14.66 -19.90 12.52
CA CYS A 464 13.37 -20.57 12.63
C CYS A 464 13.49 -22.11 12.61
N GLN A 465 14.55 -22.65 12.03
CA GLN A 465 14.82 -24.10 11.99
C GLN A 465 15.71 -24.57 13.14
N LYS A 466 15.08 -24.82 14.30
CA LYS A 466 15.48 -25.95 15.15
C LYS A 466 14.59 -27.14 14.83
N HIS A 467 14.82 -27.78 13.70
CA HIS A 467 14.29 -29.11 13.43
C HIS A 467 15.44 -30.05 13.06
N ALA A 468 16.12 -30.52 14.10
CA ALA A 468 16.53 -31.91 14.09
C ALA A 468 15.26 -32.73 14.34
N GLU A 469 14.77 -33.46 13.34
CA GLU A 469 14.08 -34.74 13.53
C GLU A 469 13.77 -35.46 12.19
N GLU A 470 14.20 -36.73 12.16
CA GLU A 470 13.86 -37.84 11.24
C GLU A 470 14.53 -37.90 9.85
N SER A 471 15.71 -38.51 9.85
CA SER A 471 16.48 -39.03 8.71
C SER A 471 15.73 -40.12 7.93
N GLN A 472 14.79 -39.71 7.06
CA GLN A 472 14.39 -40.53 5.93
C GLN A 472 15.46 -40.45 4.84
N LEU A 473 15.91 -41.61 4.35
CA LEU A 473 16.87 -41.74 3.27
C LEU A 473 16.15 -42.06 1.96
N VAL A 474 16.57 -41.41 0.88
CA VAL A 474 16.12 -41.68 -0.48
C VAL A 474 17.21 -42.49 -1.19
N GLY A 475 16.81 -43.58 -1.84
CA GLY A 475 17.75 -44.53 -2.45
C GLY A 475 18.44 -44.00 -3.70
N ASN A 476 17.70 -43.79 -4.79
CA ASN A 476 18.23 -43.21 -6.02
C ASN A 476 17.43 -41.95 -6.38
N ILE A 477 18.13 -40.82 -6.54
CA ILE A 477 17.54 -39.54 -6.92
C ILE A 477 16.81 -39.60 -8.27
N SER A 478 17.26 -40.43 -9.21
CA SER A 478 16.66 -40.57 -10.54
C SER A 478 15.21 -41.06 -10.47
N ASN A 479 14.82 -41.76 -9.39
CA ASN A 479 13.46 -42.26 -9.18
C ASN A 479 12.61 -41.37 -8.25
N PHE A 480 13.16 -40.25 -7.78
CA PHE A 480 12.45 -39.36 -6.88
C PHE A 480 11.36 -38.61 -7.65
N ILE A 481 10.10 -38.73 -7.20
CA ILE A 481 8.96 -38.04 -7.79
C ILE A 481 8.93 -36.61 -7.23
N ILE A 482 9.00 -35.63 -8.12
CA ILE A 482 8.92 -34.22 -7.75
C ILE A 482 7.43 -33.91 -7.46
N PRO A 483 7.07 -33.51 -6.22
CA PRO A 483 5.67 -33.32 -5.84
C PRO A 483 4.89 -32.33 -6.72
N SER A 484 5.59 -31.38 -7.34
CA SER A 484 5.01 -30.30 -8.15
C SER A 484 4.96 -30.61 -9.67
N PHE A 485 5.60 -31.68 -10.14
CA PHE A 485 5.76 -32.01 -11.57
C PHE A 485 5.09 -33.33 -11.97
N ASP A 486 4.64 -34.15 -11.00
CA ASP A 486 4.03 -35.48 -11.26
C ASP A 486 4.93 -36.42 -12.12
N GLY A 487 6.24 -36.17 -12.13
CA GLY A 487 7.28 -36.92 -12.82
C GLY A 487 8.57 -37.03 -11.99
N THR A 488 9.54 -37.80 -12.48
CA THR A 488 10.83 -38.02 -11.80
C THR A 488 11.87 -36.95 -12.12
N VAL A 489 12.89 -36.81 -11.27
CA VAL A 489 14.02 -35.91 -11.53
C VAL A 489 14.76 -36.28 -12.83
N ALA A 490 14.87 -37.57 -13.15
CA ALA A 490 15.49 -38.04 -14.39
C ALA A 490 14.70 -37.61 -15.62
N GLU A 491 13.37 -37.83 -15.62
CA GLU A 491 12.48 -37.42 -16.72
C GLU A 491 12.57 -35.90 -16.96
N LEU A 492 12.67 -35.10 -15.90
CA LEU A 492 12.82 -33.65 -16.01
C LEU A 492 14.16 -33.23 -16.65
N PHE A 493 15.26 -33.91 -16.29
CA PHE A 493 16.57 -33.66 -16.91
C PHE A 493 16.62 -34.10 -18.36
N ASP A 494 15.97 -35.22 -18.69
CA ASP A 494 15.86 -35.72 -20.07
C ASP A 494 15.08 -34.71 -20.93
N GLU A 495 13.96 -34.18 -20.43
CA GLU A 495 13.20 -33.11 -21.10
C GLU A 495 14.05 -31.85 -21.31
N LEU A 496 14.77 -31.39 -20.28
CA LEU A 496 15.68 -30.24 -20.40
C LEU A 496 16.82 -30.46 -21.41
N ALA A 497 17.40 -31.66 -21.44
CA ALA A 497 18.57 -31.97 -22.26
C ALA A 497 18.22 -32.26 -23.72
N GLU A 498 17.16 -33.05 -23.97
CA GLU A 498 16.79 -33.49 -25.31
C GLU A 498 15.95 -32.46 -26.05
N ASP A 499 14.97 -31.85 -25.37
CA ASP A 499 13.97 -30.99 -26.03
C ASP A 499 14.34 -29.49 -25.96
N HIS A 500 15.17 -29.07 -25.00
CA HIS A 500 15.33 -27.65 -24.67
C HIS A 500 16.77 -27.10 -24.72
N GLU A 501 17.80 -27.95 -24.63
CA GLU A 501 19.21 -27.49 -24.47
C GLU A 501 19.74 -26.65 -25.66
N GLN A 502 19.13 -26.79 -26.84
CA GLN A 502 19.48 -26.01 -28.02
C GLN A 502 18.93 -24.57 -27.97
N GLU A 503 17.91 -24.33 -27.16
CA GLU A 503 17.22 -23.05 -27.03
C GLU A 503 17.77 -22.21 -25.86
N PHE A 504 18.62 -22.80 -25.00
CA PHE A 504 19.27 -22.13 -23.89
C PHE A 504 20.10 -20.92 -24.34
N THR A 505 19.89 -19.80 -23.65
CA THR A 505 20.84 -18.69 -23.69
C THR A 505 22.15 -19.11 -23.01
N HIS A 506 23.20 -18.30 -23.18
CA HIS A 506 24.46 -18.52 -22.47
C HIS A 506 24.30 -18.52 -20.94
N GLN A 507 23.30 -17.82 -20.39
CA GLN A 507 23.04 -17.80 -18.95
C GLN A 507 22.33 -19.09 -18.51
N ASP A 508 21.30 -19.53 -19.24
CA ASP A 508 20.55 -20.76 -18.92
C ASP A 508 21.49 -21.97 -18.96
N ARG A 509 22.35 -22.06 -19.99
CA ARG A 509 23.34 -23.13 -20.09
C ARG A 509 24.32 -23.14 -18.92
N SER A 510 24.73 -21.97 -18.44
CA SER A 510 25.64 -21.90 -17.28
C SER A 510 25.01 -22.43 -16.00
N VAL A 511 23.71 -22.20 -15.78
CA VAL A 511 22.97 -22.74 -14.63
C VAL A 511 22.75 -24.25 -14.81
N PHE A 512 22.29 -24.66 -15.99
CA PHE A 512 22.02 -26.05 -16.32
C PHE A 512 23.26 -26.94 -16.19
N ASP A 513 24.42 -26.48 -16.66
CA ASP A 513 25.68 -27.21 -16.53
C ASP A 513 26.04 -27.52 -15.07
N ARG A 514 25.72 -26.59 -14.15
CA ARG A 514 25.93 -26.77 -12.72
C ARG A 514 24.92 -27.72 -12.09
N LEU A 515 23.63 -27.56 -12.43
CA LEU A 515 22.58 -28.48 -11.97
C LEU A 515 22.88 -29.92 -12.42
N ARG A 516 23.32 -30.09 -13.66
CA ARG A 516 23.75 -31.39 -14.22
C ARG A 516 24.95 -31.97 -13.47
N ASP A 517 25.94 -31.14 -13.12
CA ASP A 517 27.08 -31.60 -12.30
C ASP A 517 26.63 -32.06 -10.91
N VAL A 518 25.77 -31.29 -10.22
CA VAL A 518 25.21 -31.67 -8.92
C VAL A 518 24.39 -32.96 -9.02
N TYR A 519 23.50 -33.08 -10.01
CA TYR A 519 22.71 -34.29 -10.24
C TYR A 519 23.61 -35.52 -10.42
N ALA A 520 24.65 -35.42 -11.25
CA ALA A 520 25.60 -36.50 -11.48
C ALA A 520 26.42 -36.86 -10.23
N GLN A 521 26.63 -35.92 -9.30
CA GLN A 521 27.26 -36.20 -8.01
C GLN A 521 26.29 -36.92 -7.06
N LEU A 522 25.04 -36.45 -6.97
CA LEU A 522 24.00 -37.06 -6.14
C LEU A 522 23.66 -38.49 -6.59
N GLU A 523 23.55 -38.73 -7.89
CA GLU A 523 23.28 -40.07 -8.45
C GLU A 523 24.37 -41.10 -8.06
N ARG A 524 25.63 -40.65 -7.93
CA ARG A 524 26.75 -41.51 -7.51
C ARG A 524 26.83 -41.71 -5.99
N ALA A 525 26.16 -40.90 -5.19
CA ALA A 525 26.31 -40.87 -3.74
C ALA A 525 25.56 -42.00 -3.00
N GLY A 526 24.64 -42.72 -3.66
CA GLY A 526 23.86 -43.79 -3.03
C GLY A 526 22.73 -43.24 -2.15
N GLU A 527 22.62 -43.70 -0.90
CA GLU A 527 21.57 -43.24 0.03
C GLU A 527 21.75 -41.76 0.42
N LEU A 528 20.75 -40.94 0.10
CA LEU A 528 20.78 -39.49 0.32
C LEU A 528 19.76 -39.05 1.37
N PRO A 529 20.03 -37.98 2.15
CA PRO A 529 19.02 -37.34 2.98
C PRO A 529 17.83 -36.88 2.14
N LYS A 530 16.60 -37.20 2.55
CA LYS A 530 15.39 -36.83 1.81
C LYS A 530 15.25 -35.32 1.60
N LEU A 531 15.55 -34.51 2.61
CA LEU A 531 15.51 -33.04 2.51
C LEU A 531 16.45 -32.52 1.41
N LEU A 532 17.67 -33.07 1.29
CA LEU A 532 18.60 -32.69 0.23
C LEU A 532 18.03 -33.02 -1.16
N VAL A 533 17.41 -34.19 -1.30
CA VAL A 533 16.78 -34.59 -2.56
C VAL A 533 15.57 -33.70 -2.87
N GLU A 534 14.75 -33.36 -1.87
CA GLU A 534 13.63 -32.43 -2.00
C GLU A 534 14.10 -31.04 -2.45
N ASP A 535 15.09 -30.46 -1.77
CA ASP A 535 15.65 -29.13 -2.08
C ASP A 535 16.25 -29.09 -3.50
N PHE A 536 17.04 -30.10 -3.88
CA PHE A 536 17.61 -30.18 -5.22
C PHE A 536 16.53 -30.37 -6.29
N SER A 537 15.53 -31.21 -6.02
CA SER A 537 14.43 -31.47 -6.96
C SER A 537 13.59 -30.21 -7.20
N LEU A 538 13.31 -29.45 -6.14
CA LEU A 538 12.63 -28.16 -6.23
C LEU A 538 13.45 -27.17 -7.06
N LEU A 539 14.77 -27.12 -6.87
CA LEU A 539 15.65 -26.24 -7.60
C LEU A 539 15.66 -26.51 -9.12
N VAL A 540 15.73 -27.79 -9.52
CA VAL A 540 15.67 -28.19 -10.94
C VAL A 540 14.30 -27.88 -11.55
N TRP A 541 13.22 -28.14 -10.80
CA TRP A 541 11.86 -27.81 -11.20
C TRP A 541 11.65 -26.30 -11.38
N GLU A 542 12.15 -25.48 -10.44
CA GLU A 542 12.08 -24.02 -10.53
C GLU A 542 12.84 -23.50 -11.78
N PHE A 543 14.01 -24.09 -12.08
CA PHE A 543 14.78 -23.74 -13.28
C PHE A 543 14.03 -24.11 -14.58
N PHE A 544 13.48 -25.32 -14.66
CA PHE A 544 12.67 -25.75 -15.81
C PHE A 544 11.47 -24.83 -16.01
N ARG A 545 10.70 -24.55 -14.96
CA ARG A 545 9.50 -23.71 -15.05
C ARG A 545 9.83 -22.28 -15.49
N MET A 546 10.93 -21.71 -14.97
CA MET A 546 11.43 -20.41 -15.42
C MET A 546 11.78 -20.45 -16.92
N PHE A 547 12.47 -21.52 -17.36
CA PHE A 547 12.84 -21.68 -18.76
C PHE A 547 11.63 -21.87 -19.68
N ASP A 548 10.69 -22.75 -19.35
CA ASP A 548 9.46 -23.01 -20.12
C ASP A 548 8.60 -21.73 -20.25
N GLU A 549 8.49 -20.94 -19.18
CA GLU A 549 7.85 -19.63 -19.23
C GLU A 549 8.58 -18.67 -20.18
N SER A 550 9.92 -18.73 -20.25
CA SER A 550 10.72 -17.93 -21.17
C SER A 550 10.52 -18.33 -22.65
N LEU A 551 10.26 -19.60 -22.95
CA LEU A 551 9.96 -20.08 -24.31
C LEU A 551 8.67 -19.50 -24.87
N SER A 552 7.71 -19.17 -24.00
CA SER A 552 6.48 -18.49 -24.38
C SER A 552 6.70 -17.01 -24.77
N SER A 553 7.86 -16.45 -24.37
CA SER A 553 8.28 -15.08 -24.68
C SER A 553 8.99 -15.02 -26.03
N SER A 554 8.95 -13.87 -26.72
CA SER A 554 9.69 -13.77 -27.98
C SER A 554 11.20 -13.64 -27.72
N SER A 555 12.02 -14.11 -28.67
CA SER A 555 13.47 -13.88 -28.65
C SER A 555 13.83 -12.39 -28.46
N VAL A 556 13.02 -11.46 -28.98
CA VAL A 556 13.23 -10.01 -28.77
C VAL A 556 12.85 -9.60 -27.34
N SER A 557 11.79 -10.16 -26.77
CA SER A 557 11.38 -9.91 -25.38
C SER A 557 12.50 -10.30 -24.42
N ILE A 558 13.11 -11.47 -24.63
CA ILE A 558 14.24 -11.98 -23.84
C ILE A 558 15.45 -11.04 -23.98
N GLN A 559 15.76 -10.56 -25.19
CA GLN A 559 16.87 -9.62 -25.41
C GLN A 559 16.65 -8.27 -24.70
N ILE A 560 15.42 -7.73 -24.71
CA ILE A 560 15.08 -6.51 -23.97
C ILE A 560 15.19 -6.75 -22.46
N ALA A 561 14.67 -7.89 -22.00
CA ALA A 561 14.64 -8.27 -20.59
C ALA A 561 15.99 -8.75 -20.03
N SER A 562 17.00 -8.94 -20.87
CA SER A 562 18.30 -9.55 -20.52
C SER A 562 19.03 -8.88 -19.35
N GLN A 563 18.87 -7.56 -19.15
CA GLN A 563 19.45 -6.84 -18.00
C GLN A 563 18.65 -7.04 -16.69
N SER A 564 17.52 -7.73 -16.74
CA SER A 564 16.60 -7.96 -15.62
C SER A 564 16.45 -9.45 -15.31
N VAL A 565 16.26 -10.29 -16.34
CA VAL A 565 16.20 -11.77 -16.23
C VAL A 565 17.51 -12.35 -15.72
N ALA A 566 18.61 -11.63 -15.95
CA ALA A 566 19.89 -11.90 -15.33
C ALA A 566 19.79 -12.07 -13.79
N GLY A 567 18.89 -11.36 -13.09
CA GLY A 567 18.71 -11.56 -11.65
C GLY A 567 18.24 -12.97 -11.25
N GLN A 568 17.44 -13.66 -12.08
CA GLN A 568 16.91 -14.99 -11.77
C GLN A 568 17.95 -16.10 -11.98
N ASN A 569 18.64 -16.12 -13.12
CA ASN A 569 19.74 -17.06 -13.36
C ASN A 569 20.89 -16.87 -12.35
N TYR A 570 21.13 -15.63 -11.94
CA TYR A 570 22.07 -15.30 -10.87
C TYR A 570 21.64 -15.89 -9.51
N HIS A 571 20.35 -15.85 -9.18
CA HIS A 571 19.80 -16.45 -7.96
C HIS A 571 19.97 -17.97 -7.94
N PHE A 572 19.69 -18.66 -9.05
CA PHE A 572 19.91 -20.11 -9.17
C PHE A 572 21.35 -20.48 -8.86
N HIS A 573 22.33 -19.71 -9.35
CA HIS A 573 23.72 -19.98 -9.05
C HIS A 573 24.03 -19.98 -7.56
N TYR A 574 23.41 -19.09 -6.79
CA TYR A 574 23.61 -19.06 -5.34
C TYR A 574 22.88 -20.21 -4.64
N GLN A 575 21.64 -20.53 -5.03
CA GLN A 575 20.93 -21.69 -4.48
C GLN A 575 21.73 -22.99 -4.68
N ILE A 576 22.39 -23.13 -5.84
CA ILE A 576 23.32 -24.23 -6.12
C ILE A 576 24.55 -24.15 -5.20
N ASP A 577 25.16 -22.96 -5.04
CA ASP A 577 26.29 -22.78 -4.11
C ASP A 577 25.90 -23.21 -2.70
N HIS A 578 24.75 -22.77 -2.18
CA HIS A 578 24.27 -23.14 -0.86
C HIS A 578 24.09 -24.65 -0.71
N LEU A 579 23.46 -25.30 -1.68
CA LEU A 579 23.25 -26.74 -1.67
C LEU A 579 24.58 -27.50 -1.67
N VAL A 580 25.55 -27.04 -2.46
CA VAL A 580 26.91 -27.59 -2.52
C VAL A 580 27.70 -27.38 -1.22
N HIS A 581 27.61 -26.21 -0.58
CA HIS A 581 28.31 -25.91 0.67
C HIS A 581 27.69 -26.62 1.88
N SER A 582 26.36 -26.77 1.90
CA SER A 582 25.62 -27.36 3.02
C SER A 582 25.69 -28.89 3.04
N CYS A 583 26.11 -29.51 1.94
CA CYS A 583 26.13 -30.96 1.78
C CYS A 583 27.56 -31.49 1.61
N PRO A 584 28.13 -32.16 2.64
CA PRO A 584 29.49 -32.70 2.59
C PRO A 584 29.73 -33.71 1.45
N GLN A 585 28.67 -34.31 0.90
CA GLN A 585 28.72 -35.26 -0.21
C GLN A 585 28.95 -34.58 -1.58
N LEU A 586 28.76 -33.27 -1.67
CA LEU A 586 28.93 -32.50 -2.90
C LEU A 586 30.32 -31.86 -2.96
N GLN A 587 30.99 -32.02 -4.10
CA GLN A 587 32.28 -31.43 -4.41
C GLN A 587 32.09 -30.10 -5.14
N GLY A 588 32.19 -29.00 -4.38
CA GLY A 588 32.11 -27.64 -4.93
C GLY A 588 33.36 -27.14 -5.67
N GLN A 589 34.41 -27.95 -5.79
CA GLN A 589 35.68 -27.54 -6.42
C GLN A 589 35.73 -27.71 -7.94
N ASN A 590 34.69 -28.29 -8.55
CA ASN A 590 34.59 -28.36 -10.01
C ASN A 590 34.53 -26.96 -10.61
N THR A 591 35.22 -26.74 -11.74
CA THR A 591 35.31 -25.42 -12.39
C THR A 591 33.95 -24.86 -12.80
N VAL A 592 32.95 -25.73 -13.00
CA VAL A 592 31.56 -25.36 -13.33
C VAL A 592 30.91 -24.54 -12.20
N HIS A 593 31.34 -24.72 -10.95
CA HIS A 593 30.86 -23.96 -9.79
C HIS A 593 31.58 -22.62 -9.58
N HIS A 594 32.60 -22.30 -10.39
CA HIS A 594 33.21 -20.97 -10.43
C HIS A 594 32.56 -20.12 -11.54
N TRP A 595 31.32 -19.73 -11.28
CA TRP A 595 30.41 -19.21 -12.31
C TRP A 595 30.50 -17.69 -12.53
N GLN A 596 31.01 -16.93 -11.56
CA GLN A 596 31.02 -15.46 -11.58
C GLN A 596 31.72 -14.87 -12.83
N PRO A 597 32.89 -15.37 -13.28
CA PRO A 597 33.51 -14.84 -14.50
C PRO A 597 32.71 -15.17 -15.78
N THR A 598 32.08 -16.34 -15.81
CA THR A 598 31.24 -16.78 -16.95
C THR A 598 29.99 -15.92 -17.05
N TRP A 599 29.44 -15.52 -15.90
CA TRP A 599 28.32 -14.61 -15.78
C TRP A 599 28.60 -13.23 -16.39
N ASP A 600 29.69 -12.59 -15.99
CA ASP A 600 30.05 -11.24 -16.48
C ASP A 600 30.23 -11.24 -18.01
N LYS A 601 30.80 -12.33 -18.54
CA LYS A 601 30.95 -12.54 -19.99
C LYS A 601 29.61 -12.76 -20.70
N ALA A 602 28.71 -13.55 -20.12
CA ALA A 602 27.37 -13.77 -20.65
C ALA A 602 26.54 -12.48 -20.69
N GLN A 603 26.58 -11.69 -19.60
CA GLN A 603 25.90 -10.38 -19.52
C GLN A 603 26.44 -9.39 -20.57
N SER A 604 27.76 -9.36 -20.77
CA SER A 604 28.40 -8.52 -21.79
C SER A 604 27.97 -8.93 -23.21
N SER A 605 27.93 -10.24 -23.50
CA SER A 605 27.55 -10.76 -24.82
C SER A 605 26.09 -10.45 -25.18
N GLN A 606 25.17 -10.57 -24.22
CA GLN A 606 23.75 -10.22 -24.42
C GLN A 606 23.56 -8.72 -24.63
N ARG A 607 24.31 -7.87 -23.92
CA ARG A 607 24.31 -6.41 -24.12
C ARG A 607 24.71 -6.04 -25.55
N ASP A 608 25.75 -6.68 -26.08
CA ASP A 608 26.19 -6.47 -27.47
C ASP A 608 25.12 -6.92 -28.48
N GLU A 609 24.35 -7.96 -28.17
CA GLU A 609 23.28 -8.44 -29.02
C GLU A 609 22.07 -7.48 -29.05
N LEU A 610 21.68 -6.95 -27.88
CA LEU A 610 20.67 -5.90 -27.79
C LEU A 610 21.09 -4.65 -28.58
N LEU A 611 22.36 -4.25 -28.49
CA LEU A 611 22.91 -3.14 -29.28
C LEU A 611 22.85 -3.39 -30.78
N LYS A 612 23.14 -4.63 -31.23
CA LYS A 612 22.98 -5.01 -32.65
C LYS A 612 21.53 -4.90 -33.11
N LEU A 613 20.58 -5.32 -32.28
CA LEU A 613 19.14 -5.21 -32.56
C LEU A 613 18.71 -3.73 -32.71
N LEU A 614 19.13 -2.88 -31.77
CA LEU A 614 18.77 -1.47 -31.70
C LEU A 614 19.54 -0.55 -32.67
N LYS A 615 20.54 -1.08 -33.38
CA LYS A 615 21.41 -0.31 -34.30
C LYS A 615 20.63 0.50 -35.34
N SER A 616 19.48 -0.01 -35.78
CA SER A 616 18.55 0.74 -36.63
C SER A 616 17.10 0.35 -36.33
N PRO A 617 16.12 1.25 -36.53
CA PRO A 617 14.72 0.86 -36.46
C PRO A 617 14.36 -0.27 -37.42
N SER A 618 14.94 -0.27 -38.62
CA SER A 618 14.71 -1.31 -39.63
C SER A 618 15.09 -2.72 -39.13
N THR A 619 16.24 -2.86 -38.47
CA THR A 619 16.69 -4.16 -37.92
C THR A 619 15.79 -4.62 -36.78
N PHE A 620 15.32 -3.71 -35.93
CA PHE A 620 14.37 -4.03 -34.86
C PHE A 620 13.03 -4.51 -35.43
N PHE A 621 12.43 -3.74 -36.35
CA PHE A 621 11.11 -4.07 -36.91
C PHE A 621 11.09 -5.27 -37.87
N GLN A 622 12.25 -5.69 -38.37
CA GLN A 622 12.38 -6.97 -39.07
C GLN A 622 12.25 -8.17 -38.12
N ARG A 623 12.57 -7.99 -36.84
CA ARG A 623 12.54 -9.06 -35.83
C ARG A 623 11.23 -9.08 -35.05
N THR A 624 10.64 -7.92 -34.77
CA THR A 624 9.33 -7.83 -34.11
C THR A 624 8.54 -6.57 -34.47
N ASN A 625 7.22 -6.68 -34.45
CA ASN A 625 6.30 -5.55 -34.43
C ASN A 625 5.21 -5.74 -33.35
N ARG A 626 5.50 -6.55 -32.33
CA ARG A 626 4.57 -6.85 -31.24
C ARG A 626 4.45 -5.63 -30.32
N PRO A 627 3.22 -5.20 -29.97
CA PRO A 627 3.01 -4.14 -28.98
C PRO A 627 3.69 -4.39 -27.62
N GLU A 628 3.73 -5.64 -27.19
CA GLU A 628 4.39 -6.07 -25.94
C GLU A 628 5.89 -5.74 -25.93
N ASP A 629 6.62 -6.09 -26.98
CA ASP A 629 8.06 -5.80 -27.09
C ASP A 629 8.34 -4.29 -27.10
N ILE A 630 7.44 -3.50 -27.70
CA ILE A 630 7.57 -2.05 -27.77
C ILE A 630 7.25 -1.41 -26.42
N ALA A 631 6.24 -1.92 -25.70
CA ALA A 631 5.93 -1.47 -24.35
C ALA A 631 7.07 -1.81 -23.36
N MET A 632 7.67 -3.00 -23.48
CA MET A 632 8.85 -3.40 -22.73
C MET A 632 10.06 -2.49 -23.06
N LEU A 633 10.33 -2.24 -24.34
CA LEU A 633 11.42 -1.34 -24.74
C LEU A 633 11.21 0.08 -24.21
N ARG A 634 9.96 0.58 -24.22
CA ARG A 634 9.64 1.86 -23.59
C ARG A 634 9.91 1.84 -22.09
N PHE A 635 9.49 0.79 -21.40
CA PHE A 635 9.74 0.68 -19.96
C PHE A 635 11.23 0.77 -19.65
N GLU A 636 12.08 0.04 -20.38
CA GLU A 636 13.54 0.14 -20.21
C GLU A 636 14.07 1.56 -20.50
N ALA A 637 13.60 2.20 -21.58
CA ALA A 637 14.04 3.54 -21.97
C ALA A 637 13.52 4.68 -21.07
N GLN A 638 12.40 4.49 -20.39
CA GLN A 638 11.75 5.51 -19.55
C GLN A 638 12.08 5.31 -18.06
N THR A 639 11.97 4.08 -17.57
CA THR A 639 12.04 3.76 -16.15
C THR A 639 13.44 3.34 -15.72
N ARG A 640 14.21 2.71 -16.62
CA ARG A 640 15.54 2.14 -16.34
C ARG A 640 16.66 2.78 -17.15
N ALA A 641 16.42 3.96 -17.73
CA ALA A 641 17.41 4.66 -18.56
C ALA A 641 18.79 4.81 -17.88
N GLY A 642 18.80 5.03 -16.56
CA GLY A 642 20.02 5.15 -15.76
C GLY A 642 20.86 3.88 -15.62
N ALA A 643 20.31 2.70 -15.94
CA ALA A 643 21.04 1.44 -15.99
C ALA A 643 21.80 1.23 -17.32
N TYR A 644 21.53 2.06 -18.32
CA TYR A 644 22.09 1.94 -19.67
C TYR A 644 23.07 3.08 -19.99
N ALA A 645 24.01 2.80 -20.89
CA ALA A 645 24.86 3.85 -21.41
C ALA A 645 24.03 4.82 -22.29
N PRO A 646 24.39 6.12 -22.35
CA PRO A 646 23.59 7.13 -23.05
C PRO A 646 23.31 6.83 -24.53
N ASP A 647 24.24 6.14 -25.20
CA ASP A 647 24.12 5.71 -26.59
C ASP A 647 23.07 4.60 -26.78
N VAL A 648 22.98 3.65 -25.84
CA VAL A 648 21.96 2.60 -25.80
C VAL A 648 20.57 3.24 -25.65
N VAL A 649 20.41 4.14 -24.67
CA VAL A 649 19.13 4.84 -24.43
C VAL A 649 18.71 5.65 -25.65
N LYS A 650 19.66 6.30 -26.33
CA LYS A 650 19.40 7.01 -27.58
C LYS A 650 18.93 6.08 -28.70
N ALA A 651 19.54 4.89 -28.82
CA ALA A 651 19.12 3.88 -29.79
C ALA A 651 17.70 3.37 -29.51
N MET A 652 17.37 3.07 -28.25
CA MET A 652 16.01 2.70 -27.82
C MET A 652 15.00 3.77 -28.21
N ASN A 653 15.28 5.04 -27.91
CA ASN A 653 14.39 6.17 -28.25
C ASN A 653 14.22 6.36 -29.77
N THR A 654 15.24 6.04 -30.56
CA THR A 654 15.16 6.10 -32.02
C THR A 654 14.19 5.04 -32.55
N VAL A 655 14.25 3.81 -32.02
CA VAL A 655 13.29 2.74 -32.35
C VAL A 655 11.87 3.11 -31.91
N LEU A 656 11.70 3.64 -30.69
CA LEU A 656 10.39 4.06 -30.16
C LEU A 656 9.76 5.20 -30.97
N THR A 657 10.57 6.14 -31.48
CA THR A 657 10.09 7.22 -32.36
C THR A 657 9.54 6.66 -33.68
N GLU A 658 10.25 5.69 -34.27
CA GLU A 658 9.76 5.01 -35.48
C GLU A 658 8.52 4.14 -35.19
N ALA A 659 8.46 3.47 -34.03
CA ALA A 659 7.28 2.73 -33.58
C ALA A 659 6.04 3.63 -33.53
N LYS A 660 6.21 4.83 -32.96
CA LYS A 660 5.16 5.85 -32.89
C LYS A 660 4.74 6.33 -34.28
N ARG A 661 5.69 6.56 -35.19
CA ARG A 661 5.41 6.92 -36.58
C ARG A 661 4.60 5.83 -37.31
N ARG A 662 4.84 4.57 -36.99
CA ARG A 662 4.11 3.41 -37.53
C ARG A 662 2.77 3.15 -36.84
N GLY A 663 2.45 3.88 -35.77
CA GLY A 663 1.21 3.70 -35.01
C GLY A 663 1.16 2.38 -34.24
N VAL A 664 2.31 1.83 -33.83
CA VAL A 664 2.32 0.59 -33.04
C VAL A 664 1.90 0.88 -31.60
N ARG A 665 1.00 0.07 -31.04
CA ARG A 665 0.60 0.20 -29.63
C ARG A 665 1.80 -0.01 -28.70
N GLY A 666 1.74 0.60 -27.52
CA GLY A 666 2.87 0.64 -26.58
C GLY A 666 3.94 1.68 -26.95
N ALA A 667 3.85 2.32 -28.14
CA ALA A 667 4.78 3.34 -28.66
C ALA A 667 4.48 4.81 -28.30
N ASP A 668 3.47 5.10 -27.47
CA ASP A 668 3.26 6.44 -26.86
C ASP A 668 3.70 6.59 -25.40
N VAL A 669 2.82 6.35 -24.44
CA VAL A 669 3.10 6.44 -23.01
C VAL A 669 2.61 5.16 -22.38
N ILE A 670 3.47 4.51 -21.62
CA ILE A 670 3.06 3.39 -20.76
C ILE A 670 2.48 3.95 -19.47
N PRO A 671 1.41 3.34 -18.92
CA PRO A 671 0.87 3.76 -17.63
C PRO A 671 1.89 3.63 -16.50
N LYS A 672 1.77 4.45 -15.44
CA LYS A 672 2.65 4.40 -14.25
C LYS A 672 2.66 3.03 -13.56
N TRP A 673 1.55 2.32 -13.62
CA TRP A 673 1.37 0.99 -13.07
C TRP A 673 1.91 -0.14 -13.95
N PHE A 674 2.48 0.15 -15.13
CA PHE A 674 2.95 -0.89 -16.04
C PHE A 674 4.09 -1.69 -15.42
N ILE A 675 3.88 -3.01 -15.30
CA ILE A 675 4.89 -3.99 -14.91
C ILE A 675 5.11 -4.91 -16.12
N PRO A 676 6.33 -4.97 -16.68
CA PRO A 676 6.67 -5.94 -17.71
C PRO A 676 6.53 -7.39 -17.22
N SER A 677 6.11 -8.29 -18.10
CA SER A 677 5.93 -9.72 -17.80
C SER A 677 7.19 -10.38 -17.21
N TYR A 678 8.37 -10.07 -17.74
CA TYR A 678 9.64 -10.64 -17.27
C TYR A 678 10.02 -10.26 -15.84
N GLN A 679 9.40 -9.24 -15.24
CA GLN A 679 9.66 -8.88 -13.83
C GLN A 679 8.85 -9.73 -12.85
N VAL A 680 7.88 -10.50 -13.33
CA VAL A 680 6.93 -11.26 -12.51
C VAL A 680 7.17 -12.74 -12.73
N GLU A 681 7.62 -13.41 -11.68
CA GLU A 681 7.70 -14.86 -11.62
C GLU A 681 6.35 -15.40 -11.17
N LEU A 682 5.72 -16.25 -11.98
CA LEU A 682 4.50 -16.93 -11.56
C LEU A 682 4.85 -18.11 -10.65
N LYS A 683 3.95 -18.47 -9.74
CA LYS A 683 4.06 -19.66 -8.89
C LYS A 683 2.72 -20.39 -8.89
N ASP A 684 2.49 -21.20 -7.87
CA ASP A 684 1.31 -22.04 -7.71
C ASP A 684 0.00 -21.30 -7.95
N ARG A 685 -0.94 -21.98 -8.61
CA ARG A 685 -2.30 -21.48 -8.78
C ARG A 685 -3.08 -21.67 -7.49
N ILE A 686 -3.53 -20.57 -6.88
CA ILE A 686 -4.31 -20.59 -5.64
C ILE A 686 -5.82 -20.50 -5.86
N GLY A 687 -6.25 -20.05 -7.04
CA GLY A 687 -7.67 -19.96 -7.37
C GLY A 687 -7.93 -19.87 -8.87
N SER A 688 -9.13 -20.25 -9.27
CA SER A 688 -9.62 -20.08 -10.64
C SER A 688 -11.08 -19.70 -10.61
N GLY A 689 -11.44 -18.60 -11.27
CA GLY A 689 -12.82 -18.14 -11.43
C GLY A 689 -13.25 -18.10 -12.90
N GLY A 690 -14.48 -17.62 -13.13
CA GLY A 690 -15.06 -17.52 -14.48
C GLY A 690 -14.27 -16.63 -15.46
N PHE A 691 -13.56 -15.62 -14.95
CA PHE A 691 -12.89 -14.59 -15.76
C PHE A 691 -11.37 -14.51 -15.59
N ALA A 692 -10.82 -15.07 -14.50
CA ALA A 692 -9.41 -14.96 -14.17
C ALA A 692 -8.91 -16.20 -13.41
N SER A 693 -7.60 -16.47 -13.50
CA SER A 693 -6.88 -17.33 -12.58
C SER A 693 -6.06 -16.49 -11.62
N VAL A 694 -5.90 -16.97 -10.39
CA VAL A 694 -5.13 -16.31 -9.34
C VAL A 694 -3.97 -17.21 -9.00
N ASN A 695 -2.76 -16.69 -9.17
CA ASN A 695 -1.50 -17.35 -8.89
C ASN A 695 -0.78 -16.64 -7.76
N LEU A 696 -0.02 -17.38 -6.96
CA LEU A 696 1.10 -16.78 -6.24
C LEU A 696 2.16 -16.34 -7.26
N GLY A 697 3.01 -15.41 -6.88
CA GLY A 697 4.14 -15.02 -7.68
C GLY A 697 5.19 -14.27 -6.88
N LYS A 698 6.30 -13.95 -7.53
CA LYS A 698 7.31 -13.01 -7.04
C LYS A 698 7.44 -11.84 -8.00
N TRP A 699 7.55 -10.64 -7.47
CA TRP A 699 7.91 -9.44 -8.21
C TRP A 699 9.06 -8.76 -7.49
N PHE A 700 10.22 -8.63 -8.15
CA PHE A 700 11.49 -8.22 -7.51
C PHE A 700 11.79 -9.00 -6.22
N GLY A 701 11.74 -10.34 -6.30
CA GLY A 701 11.99 -11.23 -5.16
C GLY A 701 10.92 -11.20 -4.06
N THR A 702 9.95 -10.28 -4.15
CA THR A 702 8.90 -10.10 -3.14
C THR A 702 7.66 -10.90 -3.48
N ASP A 703 7.08 -11.58 -2.49
CA ASP A 703 5.85 -12.33 -2.65
C ASP A 703 4.64 -11.44 -3.00
N VAL A 704 3.95 -11.81 -4.08
CA VAL A 704 2.79 -11.11 -4.62
C VAL A 704 1.69 -12.09 -5.04
N VAL A 705 0.50 -11.56 -5.32
CA VAL A 705 -0.57 -12.27 -6.01
C VAL A 705 -0.66 -11.77 -7.45
N VAL A 706 -0.73 -12.70 -8.39
CA VAL A 706 -0.85 -12.43 -9.82
C VAL A 706 -2.21 -12.89 -10.31
N LYS A 707 -3.07 -11.95 -10.68
CA LYS A 707 -4.41 -12.22 -11.22
C LYS A 707 -4.36 -12.17 -12.74
N ARG A 708 -4.27 -13.33 -13.37
CA ARG A 708 -4.22 -13.47 -14.83
C ARG A 708 -5.63 -13.57 -15.41
N LEU A 709 -5.97 -12.68 -16.32
CA LEU A 709 -7.22 -12.79 -17.06
C LEU A 709 -7.11 -13.92 -18.09
N LYS A 710 -8.25 -14.56 -18.40
CA LYS A 710 -8.28 -15.52 -19.51
C LYS A 710 -7.77 -14.87 -20.80
N PRO A 711 -7.10 -15.63 -21.70
CA PRO A 711 -6.58 -15.10 -22.95
C PRO A 711 -7.62 -14.22 -23.62
N MET A 712 -7.28 -12.95 -23.76
CA MET A 712 -8.17 -12.02 -24.43
C MET A 712 -8.09 -12.36 -25.92
N ALA A 713 -9.24 -12.62 -26.55
CA ALA A 713 -9.35 -12.43 -27.99
C ALA A 713 -8.86 -11.00 -28.33
N VAL A 714 -8.58 -10.69 -29.59
CA VAL A 714 -8.03 -9.40 -30.06
C VAL A 714 -9.00 -8.20 -29.84
N ASP A 715 -9.89 -8.26 -28.85
CA ASP A 715 -10.87 -7.26 -28.43
C ASP A 715 -10.21 -6.06 -27.72
N GLU A 716 -10.17 -4.93 -28.42
CA GLU A 716 -9.65 -3.66 -27.89
C GLU A 716 -10.50 -3.09 -26.76
N ASN A 717 -11.82 -3.37 -26.75
CA ASN A 717 -12.70 -2.86 -25.68
C ASN A 717 -12.35 -3.49 -24.34
N ARG A 718 -12.06 -4.80 -24.30
CA ARG A 718 -11.64 -5.49 -23.07
C ARG A 718 -10.29 -4.98 -22.57
N ARG A 719 -9.34 -4.70 -23.46
CA ARG A 719 -8.05 -4.07 -23.09
C ARG A 719 -8.24 -2.66 -22.53
N ASN A 720 -9.06 -1.83 -23.16
CA ASN A 720 -9.37 -0.49 -22.66
C ASN A 720 -10.06 -0.54 -21.30
N GLN A 721 -10.92 -1.54 -21.08
CA GLN A 721 -11.58 -1.75 -19.81
C GLN A 721 -10.60 -2.18 -18.71
N PHE A 722 -9.70 -3.13 -19.01
CA PHE A 722 -8.60 -3.50 -18.12
C PHE A 722 -7.75 -2.29 -17.72
N ARG A 723 -7.40 -1.44 -18.69
CA ARG A 723 -6.61 -0.23 -18.43
C ARG A 723 -7.33 0.73 -17.49
N ARG A 724 -8.62 1.02 -17.75
CA ARG A 724 -9.42 1.88 -16.87
C ARG A 724 -9.52 1.33 -15.45
N GLU A 725 -9.63 0.01 -15.32
CA GLU A 725 -9.68 -0.64 -14.02
C GLU A 725 -8.33 -0.57 -13.31
N ALA A 726 -7.22 -0.82 -14.02
CA ALA A 726 -5.88 -0.65 -13.47
C ALA A 726 -5.61 0.81 -13.08
N ASP A 727 -6.02 1.79 -13.91
CA ASP A 727 -5.92 3.21 -13.61
C ASP A 727 -6.66 3.54 -12.30
N LEU A 728 -7.92 3.08 -12.15
CA LEU A 728 -8.72 3.30 -10.95
C LEU A 728 -8.15 2.59 -9.71
N TRP A 729 -7.79 1.31 -9.81
CA TRP A 729 -7.30 0.55 -8.67
C TRP A 729 -5.90 1.04 -8.23
N PHE A 730 -5.07 1.49 -9.16
CA PHE A 730 -3.75 2.01 -8.83
C PHE A 730 -3.78 3.28 -7.99
N THR A 731 -4.76 4.16 -8.20
CA THR A 731 -4.93 5.39 -7.38
C THR A 731 -5.42 5.11 -5.97
N LEU A 732 -6.07 3.96 -5.73
CA LEU A 732 -6.56 3.57 -4.41
C LEU A 732 -5.40 3.16 -3.50
N ASN A 733 -5.27 3.83 -2.36
CA ASN A 733 -4.25 3.54 -1.36
C ASN A 733 -4.83 3.61 0.06
N HIS A 734 -5.32 2.46 0.55
CA HIS A 734 -5.95 2.35 1.86
C HIS A 734 -5.46 1.11 2.62
N SER A 735 -5.34 1.22 3.95
CA SER A 735 -4.84 0.12 4.80
C SER A 735 -5.78 -1.10 4.84
N ASN A 736 -7.05 -0.90 4.49
CA ASN A 736 -8.09 -1.93 4.41
C ASN A 736 -8.56 -2.23 2.98
N LEU A 737 -7.76 -1.90 1.96
CA LEU A 737 -7.95 -2.33 0.58
C LEU A 737 -6.71 -3.08 0.11
N ILE A 738 -6.88 -4.14 -0.68
CA ILE A 738 -5.76 -4.81 -1.34
C ILE A 738 -5.09 -3.82 -2.29
N LYS A 739 -3.79 -3.57 -2.09
CA LYS A 739 -3.04 -2.65 -2.94
C LYS A 739 -2.69 -3.29 -4.29
N LEU A 740 -2.95 -2.58 -5.37
CA LEU A 740 -2.36 -2.86 -6.68
C LEU A 740 -0.94 -2.29 -6.74
N TYR A 741 0.04 -3.14 -7.04
CA TYR A 741 1.41 -2.70 -7.30
C TYR A 741 1.63 -2.34 -8.76
N GLY A 742 0.95 -3.06 -9.66
CA GLY A 742 0.92 -2.73 -11.06
C GLY A 742 0.23 -3.80 -11.89
N ALA A 743 0.34 -3.70 -13.20
CA ALA A 743 -0.31 -4.62 -14.13
C ALA A 743 0.41 -4.66 -15.49
N CYS A 744 0.23 -5.76 -16.21
CA CYS A 744 0.62 -5.87 -17.61
C CYS A 744 -0.63 -5.96 -18.47
N TYR A 745 -0.77 -5.02 -19.41
CA TYR A 745 -1.93 -4.97 -20.33
C TYR A 745 -1.60 -5.48 -21.73
N GLU A 746 -0.32 -5.67 -22.03
CA GLU A 746 0.18 -6.20 -23.31
C GLU A 746 0.51 -7.69 -23.18
N GLY A 747 0.56 -8.39 -24.30
CA GLY A 747 0.79 -9.85 -24.34
C GLY A 747 -0.52 -10.66 -24.41
N PRO A 748 -0.40 -12.01 -24.48
CA PRO A 748 -1.55 -12.89 -24.70
C PRO A 748 -2.50 -12.98 -23.48
N GLN A 749 -1.98 -12.76 -22.27
CA GLN A 749 -2.74 -12.84 -21.02
C GLN A 749 -2.41 -11.63 -20.13
N PRO A 750 -3.25 -10.58 -20.14
CA PRO A 750 -3.12 -9.47 -19.21
C PRO A 750 -3.23 -9.93 -17.76
N PHE A 751 -2.49 -9.28 -16.86
CA PHE A 751 -2.49 -9.64 -15.45
C PHE A 751 -2.31 -8.44 -14.54
N PHE A 752 -2.85 -8.55 -13.32
CA PHE A 752 -2.62 -7.62 -12.22
C PHE A 752 -1.62 -8.22 -11.22
N VAL A 753 -0.78 -7.38 -10.63
CA VAL A 753 0.15 -7.71 -9.55
C VAL A 753 -0.28 -6.95 -8.31
N CYS A 754 -0.72 -7.65 -7.27
CA CYS A 754 -1.25 -7.05 -6.06
C CYS A 754 -0.72 -7.70 -4.79
N GLU A 755 -1.04 -7.06 -3.66
CA GLU A 755 -0.68 -7.51 -2.33
C GLU A 755 -1.15 -8.94 -2.03
N ARG A 756 -0.25 -9.74 -1.44
CA ARG A 756 -0.56 -11.11 -0.99
C ARG A 756 -1.23 -11.10 0.38
N ALA A 757 -2.49 -11.51 0.43
CA ALA A 757 -3.17 -11.82 1.69
C ALA A 757 -2.92 -13.28 2.09
N THR A 758 -2.03 -13.51 3.06
CA THR A 758 -1.53 -14.84 3.41
C THR A 758 -2.46 -15.67 4.30
N ARG A 759 -3.47 -15.06 4.94
CA ARG A 759 -4.34 -15.75 5.93
C ARG A 759 -5.76 -16.06 5.42
N GLN A 760 -5.93 -16.15 4.10
CA GLN A 760 -7.21 -16.49 3.45
C GLN A 760 -8.35 -15.50 3.78
N THR A 761 -9.59 -15.95 3.72
CA THR A 761 -10.80 -15.15 3.95
C THR A 761 -11.01 -14.86 5.44
N LEU A 762 -11.80 -13.83 5.76
CA LEU A 762 -12.16 -13.50 7.14
C LEU A 762 -12.80 -14.68 7.88
N THR A 763 -13.66 -15.44 7.20
CA THR A 763 -14.37 -16.60 7.77
C THR A 763 -13.39 -17.74 8.11
N ASP A 764 -12.40 -17.99 7.25
CA ASP A 764 -11.37 -19.01 7.49
C ASP A 764 -10.46 -18.63 8.66
N TYR A 765 -10.07 -17.34 8.71
CA TYR A 765 -9.19 -16.81 9.74
C TYR A 765 -9.83 -16.86 11.14
N LEU A 766 -11.13 -16.59 11.22
CA LEU A 766 -11.89 -16.52 12.46
C LEU A 766 -12.96 -17.60 12.52
N ARG A 767 -12.54 -18.88 12.56
CA ARG A 767 -13.45 -19.94 12.99
C ARG A 767 -14.08 -19.55 14.32
N PRO A 768 -15.42 -19.65 14.49
CA PRO A 768 -16.13 -19.15 15.65
C PRO A 768 -15.86 -20.02 16.90
N GLU A 769 -14.65 -19.92 17.46
CA GLU A 769 -14.27 -20.47 18.75
C GLU A 769 -14.44 -19.40 19.84
N LYS A 770 -14.81 -19.84 21.05
CA LYS A 770 -15.01 -18.95 22.21
C LYS A 770 -13.70 -18.23 22.54
N GLY A 771 -13.64 -16.93 22.23
CA GLY A 771 -12.48 -16.08 22.56
C GLY A 771 -12.13 -15.05 21.46
N ARG A 772 -12.51 -15.31 20.19
CA ARG A 772 -12.15 -14.44 19.05
C ARG A 772 -13.22 -13.42 18.64
N ARG A 773 -14.35 -13.32 19.36
CA ARG A 773 -15.45 -12.39 19.03
C ARG A 773 -14.99 -10.93 18.91
N ARG A 774 -14.10 -10.48 19.81
CA ARG A 774 -13.57 -9.12 19.77
C ARG A 774 -12.76 -8.87 18.50
N GLU A 775 -11.91 -9.82 18.14
CA GLU A 775 -11.11 -9.74 16.93
C GLU A 775 -11.99 -9.69 15.69
N LEU A 776 -13.05 -10.51 15.62
CA LEU A 776 -14.03 -10.48 14.53
C LEU A 776 -14.63 -9.09 14.30
N TRP A 777 -15.19 -8.47 15.34
CA TRP A 777 -15.78 -7.14 15.20
C TRP A 777 -14.75 -6.07 14.83
N PHE A 778 -13.50 -6.23 15.29
CA PHE A 778 -12.41 -5.35 14.88
C PHE A 778 -12.04 -5.53 13.40
N ARG A 779 -12.05 -6.76 12.86
CA ARG A 779 -11.84 -7.02 11.43
C ARG A 779 -13.01 -6.53 10.57
N LEU A 780 -14.24 -6.66 11.03
CA LEU A 780 -15.41 -6.08 10.36
C LEU A 780 -15.35 -4.56 10.33
N LEU A 781 -14.88 -3.91 11.41
CA LEU A 781 -14.60 -2.47 11.40
C LEU A 781 -13.54 -2.09 10.35
N GLN A 782 -12.46 -2.87 10.24
CA GLN A 782 -11.45 -2.70 9.21
C GLN A 782 -12.03 -2.82 7.79
N ALA A 783 -12.85 -3.84 7.52
CA ALA A 783 -13.56 -3.99 6.24
C ALA A 783 -14.47 -2.78 5.94
N ALA A 784 -15.22 -2.30 6.93
CA ALA A 784 -16.10 -1.13 6.79
C ALA A 784 -15.33 0.16 6.43
N LEU A 785 -14.13 0.35 6.99
CA LEU A 785 -13.25 1.47 6.61
C LEU A 785 -12.79 1.37 5.15
N GLY A 786 -12.51 0.16 4.65
CA GLY A 786 -12.22 -0.06 3.23
C GLY A 786 -13.41 0.29 2.32
N ILE A 787 -14.63 -0.08 2.72
CA ILE A 787 -15.86 0.25 1.99
C ILE A 787 -16.11 1.77 1.98
N GLU A 788 -15.94 2.45 3.12
CA GLU A 788 -16.04 3.92 3.20
C GLU A 788 -15.07 4.59 2.22
N HIS A 789 -13.83 4.08 2.12
CA HIS A 789 -12.85 4.61 1.18
C HIS A 789 -13.26 4.42 -0.29
N LEU A 790 -13.83 3.27 -0.66
CA LEU A 790 -14.36 3.06 -2.02
C LEU A 790 -15.51 4.04 -2.32
N HIS A 791 -16.45 4.18 -1.40
CA HIS A 791 -17.61 5.09 -1.55
C HIS A 791 -17.18 6.56 -1.63
N ASP A 792 -16.17 6.97 -0.86
CA ASP A 792 -15.58 8.31 -0.92
C ASP A 792 -14.93 8.62 -2.28
N HIS A 793 -14.50 7.61 -3.03
CA HIS A 793 -13.99 7.72 -4.40
C HIS A 793 -15.06 7.44 -5.47
N ASN A 794 -16.34 7.42 -5.09
CA ASN A 794 -17.48 7.09 -5.94
C ASN A 794 -17.43 5.69 -6.57
N ILE A 795 -16.82 4.72 -5.90
CA ILE A 795 -16.68 3.35 -6.38
C ILE A 795 -17.65 2.45 -5.62
N VAL A 796 -18.57 1.83 -6.34
CA VAL A 796 -19.42 0.75 -5.81
C VAL A 796 -18.65 -0.57 -5.96
N HIS A 797 -18.56 -1.38 -4.91
CA HIS A 797 -17.92 -2.68 -4.98
C HIS A 797 -18.73 -3.64 -5.89
N GLY A 798 -20.03 -3.79 -5.59
CA GLY A 798 -21.01 -4.51 -6.41
C GLY A 798 -21.00 -6.04 -6.30
N ASP A 799 -19.92 -6.64 -5.78
CA ASP A 799 -19.83 -8.08 -5.48
C ASP A 799 -19.29 -8.36 -4.07
N LEU A 800 -19.77 -7.64 -3.05
CA LEU A 800 -19.24 -7.80 -1.69
C LEU A 800 -19.74 -9.11 -1.04
N LYS A 801 -18.79 -9.96 -0.63
CA LYS A 801 -18.99 -11.24 0.08
C LYS A 801 -17.76 -11.55 0.93
N ASN A 802 -17.82 -12.49 1.87
CA ASN A 802 -16.67 -12.80 2.73
C ASN A 802 -15.45 -13.34 1.96
N ASP A 803 -15.64 -13.99 0.81
CA ASP A 803 -14.55 -14.38 -0.10
C ASP A 803 -13.67 -13.19 -0.52
N ASN A 804 -14.26 -11.99 -0.56
CA ASN A 804 -13.63 -10.74 -0.96
C ASN A 804 -13.16 -9.90 0.24
N ILE A 805 -13.27 -10.42 1.47
CA ILE A 805 -12.71 -9.82 2.70
C ILE A 805 -11.55 -10.70 3.16
N LEU A 806 -10.34 -10.32 2.77
CA LEU A 806 -9.13 -11.09 3.00
C LEU A 806 -8.40 -10.62 4.27
N VAL A 807 -7.62 -11.51 4.88
CA VAL A 807 -6.79 -11.18 6.04
C VAL A 807 -5.31 -11.31 5.67
N CYS A 808 -4.55 -10.21 5.84
CA CYS A 808 -3.12 -10.18 5.60
C CYS A 808 -2.31 -10.77 6.77
N GLU A 809 -1.00 -10.94 6.59
CA GLU A 809 -0.12 -11.57 7.58
C GLU A 809 -0.14 -10.89 8.96
N GLY A 810 -0.12 -9.55 8.97
CA GLY A 810 -0.28 -8.74 10.19
C GLY A 810 -1.68 -8.79 10.82
N GLY A 811 -2.60 -9.55 10.24
CA GLY A 811 -3.97 -9.72 10.69
C GLY A 811 -4.94 -8.64 10.20
N ALA A 812 -4.48 -7.64 9.45
CA ALA A 812 -5.36 -6.60 8.91
C ALA A 812 -6.38 -7.19 7.91
N ALA A 813 -7.67 -6.87 8.10
CA ALA A 813 -8.69 -7.20 7.12
C ALA A 813 -8.70 -6.18 5.98
N LYS A 814 -8.77 -6.66 4.74
CA LYS A 814 -8.74 -5.84 3.52
C LYS A 814 -9.80 -6.32 2.53
N ILE A 815 -10.48 -5.36 1.89
CA ILE A 815 -11.38 -5.66 0.77
C ILE A 815 -10.54 -5.95 -0.46
N ALA A 816 -10.93 -6.97 -1.23
CA ALA A 816 -10.32 -7.40 -2.49
C ALA A 816 -11.36 -7.41 -3.61
N ASP A 817 -10.93 -7.61 -4.86
CA ASP A 817 -11.82 -7.81 -6.02
C ASP A 817 -12.84 -6.68 -6.30
N PHE A 818 -12.55 -5.47 -5.81
CA PHE A 818 -13.25 -4.25 -6.19
C PHE A 818 -12.75 -3.77 -7.57
N GLY A 819 -13.66 -3.32 -8.44
CA GLY A 819 -13.34 -2.84 -9.80
C GLY A 819 -13.60 -3.85 -10.93
N LEU A 820 -13.61 -5.15 -10.64
CA LEU A 820 -13.80 -6.22 -11.64
C LEU A 820 -15.26 -6.35 -12.13
N SER A 821 -16.21 -5.76 -11.40
CA SER A 821 -17.62 -5.69 -11.76
C SER A 821 -17.85 -4.87 -13.04
N VAL A 822 -16.94 -3.95 -13.38
CA VAL A 822 -17.00 -3.18 -14.63
C VAL A 822 -16.79 -4.12 -15.82
N LEU A 823 -15.82 -5.04 -15.80
CA LEU A 823 -15.59 -6.05 -16.86
C LEU A 823 -16.80 -6.96 -17.12
N GLY A 824 -17.64 -7.21 -16.11
CA GLY A 824 -18.84 -8.02 -16.25
C GLY A 824 -20.06 -7.27 -16.82
N THR A 825 -20.13 -5.95 -16.69
CA THR A 825 -21.35 -5.15 -17.00
C THR A 825 -21.45 -4.68 -18.46
N THR A 826 -20.35 -4.67 -19.22
CA THR A 826 -20.38 -4.36 -20.66
C THR A 826 -20.94 -5.52 -21.49
N ALA A 827 -21.03 -6.72 -20.93
CA ALA A 827 -21.92 -7.74 -21.45
C ALA A 827 -23.35 -7.38 -21.00
N LYS A 828 -24.15 -6.86 -21.93
CA LYS A 828 -25.63 -6.93 -21.87
C LYS A 828 -26.13 -8.39 -21.87
N SER A 829 -25.41 -9.34 -21.27
CA SER A 829 -25.93 -10.66 -20.97
C SER A 829 -26.83 -10.53 -19.75
N LYS A 830 -28.12 -10.30 -20.01
CA LYS A 830 -29.23 -10.63 -19.10
C LYS A 830 -29.25 -12.10 -18.63
N GLU A 831 -28.24 -12.90 -18.97
CA GLU A 831 -28.27 -14.37 -18.92
C GLU A 831 -27.24 -15.02 -17.99
N THR A 832 -26.43 -14.25 -17.25
CA THR A 832 -25.59 -14.85 -16.19
C THR A 832 -25.91 -14.22 -14.85
N LEU A 833 -27.09 -14.55 -14.32
CA LEU A 833 -27.23 -14.74 -12.87
C LEU A 833 -26.23 -15.85 -12.50
N THR A 834 -24.97 -15.49 -12.27
CA THR A 834 -24.04 -16.40 -11.60
C THR A 834 -24.68 -16.71 -10.24
N THR A 835 -25.13 -17.95 -10.11
CA THR A 835 -25.86 -18.49 -8.97
C THR A 835 -25.12 -18.32 -7.64
N GLU A 836 -23.80 -18.12 -7.68
CA GLU A 836 -22.92 -18.21 -6.53
C GLU A 836 -23.06 -17.06 -5.50
N ALA A 837 -23.60 -15.88 -5.86
CA ALA A 837 -23.66 -14.72 -4.96
C ALA A 837 -25.07 -14.26 -4.57
N VAL A 838 -26.14 -15.01 -4.93
CA VAL A 838 -27.54 -14.59 -4.73
C VAL A 838 -27.85 -14.24 -3.27
N ARG A 839 -27.14 -14.86 -2.31
CA ARG A 839 -27.38 -14.73 -0.86
C ARG A 839 -26.90 -13.40 -0.27
N TRP A 840 -26.00 -12.68 -0.94
CA TRP A 840 -25.50 -11.37 -0.50
C TRP A 840 -26.13 -10.20 -1.29
N LYS A 841 -26.81 -10.48 -2.40
CA LYS A 841 -27.38 -9.44 -3.26
C LYS A 841 -28.57 -8.74 -2.62
N ALA A 842 -28.57 -7.41 -2.74
CA ALA A 842 -29.68 -6.57 -2.34
C ALA A 842 -30.95 -6.81 -3.21
N PRO A 843 -32.16 -6.52 -2.69
CA PRO A 843 -33.41 -6.71 -3.42
C PRO A 843 -33.42 -6.10 -4.83
N GLU A 844 -32.99 -4.85 -4.95
CA GLU A 844 -32.92 -4.09 -6.21
C GLU A 844 -31.95 -4.73 -7.22
N CYS A 845 -30.79 -5.22 -6.75
CA CYS A 845 -29.83 -5.92 -7.61
C CYS A 845 -30.36 -7.28 -8.09
N LEU A 846 -31.21 -7.95 -7.29
CA LEU A 846 -31.90 -9.17 -7.69
C LEU A 846 -33.07 -8.90 -8.67
N GLU A 847 -33.55 -7.66 -8.74
CA GLU A 847 -34.54 -7.19 -9.71
C GLU A 847 -33.91 -6.75 -11.04
N GLY A 848 -32.58 -6.58 -11.07
CA GLY A 848 -31.78 -6.29 -12.26
C GLY A 848 -31.23 -4.87 -12.30
N ASP A 849 -31.40 -4.10 -11.23
CA ASP A 849 -30.80 -2.77 -11.12
C ASP A 849 -29.28 -2.86 -10.96
N LEU A 850 -28.59 -1.78 -11.35
CA LEU A 850 -27.15 -1.67 -11.17
C LEU A 850 -26.80 -1.56 -9.68
N PRO A 851 -25.67 -2.14 -9.23
CA PRO A 851 -25.21 -1.97 -7.87
C PRO A 851 -25.03 -0.50 -7.48
N THR A 852 -25.39 -0.19 -6.24
CA THR A 852 -25.28 1.14 -5.62
C THR A 852 -24.52 1.07 -4.29
N PHE A 853 -24.13 2.21 -3.71
CA PHE A 853 -23.56 2.25 -2.36
C PHE A 853 -24.47 1.58 -1.33
N ALA A 854 -25.79 1.80 -1.41
CA ALA A 854 -26.78 1.17 -0.53
C ALA A 854 -26.85 -0.36 -0.71
N SER A 855 -26.57 -0.87 -1.91
CA SER A 855 -26.49 -2.31 -2.16
C SER A 855 -25.23 -2.94 -1.55
N ASP A 856 -24.10 -2.22 -1.53
CA ASP A 856 -22.89 -2.66 -0.83
C ASP A 856 -23.13 -2.75 0.69
N ILE A 857 -23.88 -1.80 1.26
CA ILE A 857 -24.27 -1.86 2.69
C ILE A 857 -25.09 -3.11 2.99
N TYR A 858 -26.07 -3.44 2.13
CA TYR A 858 -26.87 -4.65 2.28
C TYR A 858 -25.99 -5.90 2.25
N ALA A 859 -25.10 -5.99 1.25
CA ALA A 859 -24.17 -7.10 1.09
C ALA A 859 -23.19 -7.22 2.26
N PHE A 860 -22.73 -6.10 2.82
CA PHE A 860 -21.89 -6.08 4.01
C PHE A 860 -22.66 -6.60 5.24
N GLY A 861 -23.95 -6.30 5.36
CA GLY A 861 -24.81 -6.87 6.39
C GLY A 861 -24.88 -8.40 6.31
N MET A 862 -24.95 -8.95 5.10
CA MET A 862 -24.87 -10.40 4.87
C MET A 862 -23.49 -10.97 5.21
N CYS A 863 -22.40 -10.24 4.93
CA CYS A 863 -21.05 -10.63 5.35
C CYS A 863 -20.92 -10.69 6.88
N ILE A 864 -21.54 -9.76 7.62
CA ILE A 864 -21.57 -9.78 9.10
C ILE A 864 -22.31 -11.02 9.60
N ILE A 865 -23.45 -11.39 9.01
CA ILE A 865 -24.18 -12.62 9.37
C ILE A 865 -23.28 -13.83 9.22
N GLU A 866 -22.64 -13.96 8.06
CA GLU A 866 -21.80 -15.10 7.75
C GLU A 866 -20.55 -15.15 8.63
N ALA A 867 -19.86 -14.03 8.84
CA ALA A 867 -18.64 -14.01 9.65
C ALA A 867 -18.92 -14.28 11.14
N VAL A 868 -20.08 -13.87 11.67
CA VAL A 868 -20.47 -14.15 13.07
C VAL A 868 -20.95 -15.58 13.25
N THR A 869 -21.64 -16.16 12.26
CA THR A 869 -22.21 -17.52 12.37
C THR A 869 -21.26 -18.62 11.89
N GLY A 870 -20.33 -18.30 11.00
CA GLY A 870 -19.54 -19.28 10.25
C GLY A 870 -20.32 -20.00 9.14
N GLU A 871 -21.54 -19.56 8.84
CA GLU A 871 -22.44 -20.18 7.86
C GLU A 871 -22.91 -19.18 6.80
N PHE A 872 -23.20 -19.67 5.61
CA PHE A 872 -23.71 -18.82 4.53
C PHE A 872 -25.01 -18.10 4.94
N PRO A 873 -25.25 -16.86 4.48
CA PRO A 873 -26.52 -16.19 4.68
C PRO A 873 -27.64 -17.07 4.10
N TRP A 874 -28.74 -17.21 4.86
CA TRP A 874 -29.85 -18.12 4.55
C TRP A 874 -29.55 -19.63 4.66
N GLY A 875 -28.35 -20.03 5.08
CA GLY A 875 -27.93 -21.43 5.23
C GLY A 875 -27.68 -22.14 3.90
N ARG A 876 -26.90 -23.23 3.91
CA ARG A 876 -26.48 -23.94 2.67
C ARG A 876 -27.63 -24.62 1.92
N ASP A 877 -28.65 -25.09 2.64
CA ASP A 877 -29.67 -26.00 2.09
C ASP A 877 -30.79 -25.29 1.32
N LEU A 878 -30.95 -23.98 1.49
CA LEU A 878 -32.04 -23.24 0.86
C LEU A 878 -31.67 -22.90 -0.59
N ALA A 879 -32.40 -23.41 -1.57
CA ALA A 879 -32.12 -23.12 -2.99
C ALA A 879 -32.16 -21.60 -3.29
N ASP A 880 -31.25 -21.13 -4.15
CA ASP A 880 -31.09 -19.69 -4.44
C ASP A 880 -32.36 -19.03 -4.98
N ILE A 881 -33.19 -19.77 -5.73
CA ILE A 881 -34.49 -19.27 -6.20
C ILE A 881 -35.44 -18.95 -5.03
N ARG A 882 -35.36 -19.71 -3.93
CA ARG A 882 -36.17 -19.50 -2.74
C ARG A 882 -35.62 -18.35 -1.91
N VAL A 883 -34.30 -18.20 -1.84
CA VAL A 883 -33.64 -17.01 -1.26
C VAL A 883 -34.09 -15.76 -2.01
N SER A 884 -33.98 -15.75 -3.34
CA SER A 884 -34.41 -14.63 -4.19
C SER A 884 -35.89 -14.27 -3.97
N HIS A 885 -36.78 -15.27 -3.89
CA HIS A 885 -38.19 -15.05 -3.58
C HIS A 885 -38.40 -14.45 -2.18
N ALA A 886 -37.69 -14.95 -1.15
CA ALA A 886 -37.81 -14.45 0.21
C ALA A 886 -37.36 -12.98 0.33
N VAL A 887 -36.29 -12.61 -0.38
CA VAL A 887 -35.75 -11.24 -0.38
C VAL A 887 -36.66 -10.29 -1.17
N ARG A 888 -37.05 -10.65 -2.40
CA ARG A 888 -37.78 -9.75 -3.31
C ARG A 888 -39.27 -9.65 -2.98
N VAL A 889 -39.91 -10.81 -2.77
CA VAL A 889 -41.38 -10.91 -2.65
C VAL A 889 -41.81 -10.83 -1.19
N GLU A 890 -41.17 -11.61 -0.31
CA GLU A 890 -41.54 -11.65 1.12
C GLU A 890 -40.90 -10.51 1.92
N LYS A 891 -39.95 -9.78 1.32
CA LYS A 891 -39.20 -8.65 1.93
C LYS A 891 -38.53 -9.03 3.26
N LYS A 892 -37.97 -10.25 3.31
CA LYS A 892 -37.31 -10.81 4.49
C LYS A 892 -35.79 -10.76 4.37
N ILE A 893 -35.16 -10.77 5.53
CA ILE A 893 -33.74 -11.09 5.74
C ILE A 893 -33.63 -12.44 6.47
N PRO A 894 -32.44 -13.07 6.57
CA PRO A 894 -32.28 -14.30 7.35
C PRO A 894 -32.82 -14.15 8.78
N ALA A 895 -33.35 -15.23 9.36
CA ALA A 895 -33.80 -15.20 10.74
C ALA A 895 -32.63 -14.93 11.69
N ARG A 896 -32.85 -14.11 12.73
CA ARG A 896 -31.82 -13.73 13.70
C ARG A 896 -31.16 -14.97 14.33
N PRO A 897 -29.86 -15.20 14.10
CA PRO A 897 -29.15 -16.27 14.79
C PRO A 897 -28.99 -15.96 16.28
N THR A 898 -29.07 -16.98 17.14
CA THR A 898 -29.02 -16.83 18.61
C THR A 898 -27.71 -16.25 19.14
N ILE A 899 -26.63 -16.33 18.35
CA ILE A 899 -25.31 -15.78 18.66
C ILE A 899 -25.27 -14.23 18.59
N PHE A 900 -26.24 -13.58 17.95
CA PHE A 900 -26.30 -12.12 17.86
C PHE A 900 -26.92 -11.48 19.10
N LYS A 901 -26.23 -10.49 19.67
CA LYS A 901 -26.79 -9.57 20.68
C LYS A 901 -27.73 -8.56 20.03
N ASP A 902 -28.58 -7.91 20.82
CA ASP A 902 -29.60 -6.99 20.31
C ASP A 902 -29.01 -5.83 19.52
N LYS A 903 -27.94 -5.21 20.03
CA LYS A 903 -27.22 -4.12 19.33
C LYS A 903 -26.62 -4.57 18.00
N GLU A 904 -26.05 -5.77 17.95
CA GLU A 904 -25.38 -6.30 16.76
C GLU A 904 -26.41 -6.66 15.69
N TRP A 905 -27.54 -7.27 16.08
CA TRP A 905 -28.62 -7.58 15.15
C TRP A 905 -29.34 -6.33 14.65
N ASN A 906 -29.56 -5.33 15.52
CA ASN A 906 -30.17 -4.06 15.12
C ASN A 906 -29.35 -3.35 14.02
N LEU A 907 -28.02 -3.44 14.08
CA LEU A 907 -27.14 -2.95 13.01
C LEU A 907 -27.43 -3.68 11.69
N VAL A 908 -27.44 -5.01 11.70
CA VAL A 908 -27.72 -5.85 10.52
C VAL A 908 -29.11 -5.53 9.95
N GLU A 909 -30.14 -5.38 10.78
CA GLU A 909 -31.49 -5.02 10.33
C GLU A 909 -31.53 -3.66 9.62
N ARG A 910 -30.80 -2.66 10.13
CA ARG A 910 -30.72 -1.33 9.53
C ARG A 910 -29.93 -1.32 8.22
N MET A 911 -28.90 -2.15 8.11
CA MET A 911 -28.12 -2.35 6.88
C MET A 911 -28.93 -3.07 5.80
N CYS A 912 -29.78 -4.02 6.19
CA CYS A 912 -30.52 -4.88 5.28
C CYS A 912 -31.99 -4.48 5.09
N ARG A 913 -32.35 -3.21 5.34
CA ARG A 913 -33.70 -2.70 5.04
C ARG A 913 -34.03 -2.88 3.57
N TRP A 914 -35.28 -3.24 3.29
CA TRP A 914 -35.73 -3.49 1.92
C TRP A 914 -35.57 -2.25 1.02
N ASP A 915 -36.04 -1.09 1.51
CA ASP A 915 -35.93 0.20 0.85
C ASP A 915 -34.49 0.74 0.95
N PRO A 916 -33.75 0.93 -0.17
CA PRO A 916 -32.37 1.38 -0.15
C PRO A 916 -32.18 2.77 0.46
N GLN A 917 -33.17 3.67 0.34
CA GLN A 917 -33.09 5.03 0.88
C GLN A 917 -33.18 5.06 2.42
N LYS A 918 -33.66 3.98 3.03
CA LYS A 918 -33.78 3.84 4.50
C LYS A 918 -32.62 3.07 5.11
N ARG A 919 -31.69 2.54 4.30
CA ARG A 919 -30.52 1.83 4.81
C ARG A 919 -29.55 2.81 5.45
N ILE A 920 -28.95 2.37 6.54
CA ILE A 920 -27.92 3.14 7.25
C ILE A 920 -26.67 3.34 6.37
N GLY A 921 -26.11 4.55 6.34
CA GLY A 921 -24.86 4.84 5.63
C GLY A 921 -23.61 4.24 6.30
N ILE A 922 -22.55 4.03 5.51
CA ILE A 922 -21.30 3.38 5.96
C ILE A 922 -20.64 4.10 7.14
N GLY A 923 -20.69 5.43 7.18
CA GLY A 923 -20.09 6.21 8.27
C GLY A 923 -20.77 5.93 9.62
N ALA A 924 -22.10 5.79 9.65
CA ALA A 924 -22.83 5.40 10.85
C ALA A 924 -22.59 3.92 11.21
N VAL A 925 -22.49 3.02 10.22
CA VAL A 925 -22.09 1.61 10.43
C VAL A 925 -20.74 1.54 11.17
N ILE A 926 -19.73 2.28 10.71
CA ILE A 926 -18.40 2.36 11.35
C ILE A 926 -18.52 2.79 12.81
N LYS A 927 -19.33 3.82 13.12
CA LYS A 927 -19.51 4.30 14.51
C LYS A 927 -20.19 3.28 15.42
N ILE A 928 -21.14 2.51 14.90
CA ILE A 928 -21.78 1.44 15.65
C ILE A 928 -20.82 0.26 15.85
N LEU A 929 -20.02 -0.10 14.85
CA LEU A 929 -18.98 -1.14 14.97
C LEU A 929 -17.90 -0.75 15.99
N GLU A 930 -17.46 0.52 16.02
CA GLU A 930 -16.56 1.06 17.05
C GLU A 930 -17.17 0.88 18.46
N ASP A 931 -18.48 1.13 18.65
CA ASP A 931 -19.17 0.91 19.94
C ASP A 931 -19.27 -0.56 20.34
N ILE A 932 -19.62 -1.44 19.39
CA ILE A 932 -19.70 -2.89 19.60
C ILE A 932 -18.33 -3.43 20.01
N GLY A 933 -17.26 -3.01 19.33
CA GLY A 933 -15.88 -3.38 19.66
C GLY A 933 -15.47 -2.96 21.07
N VAL A 934 -15.79 -1.73 21.49
CA VAL A 934 -15.51 -1.21 22.84
C VAL A 934 -16.37 -1.88 23.91
N SER A 935 -17.64 -2.16 23.65
CA SER A 935 -18.51 -2.85 24.60
C SER A 935 -18.02 -4.27 24.89
N ASN A 936 -17.54 -4.98 23.86
CA ASN A 936 -16.92 -6.29 23.99
C ASN A 936 -15.55 -6.27 24.71
N LEU A 937 -14.88 -5.10 24.82
CA LEU A 937 -13.69 -4.92 25.66
C LEU A 937 -14.04 -4.87 27.15
N LEU A 938 -15.12 -4.17 27.52
CA LEU A 938 -15.54 -3.97 28.90
C LEU A 938 -16.14 -5.25 29.52
N GLU A 939 -16.91 -6.03 28.76
CA GLU A 939 -17.51 -7.28 29.25
C GLU A 939 -16.48 -8.38 29.55
N ALA A 940 -15.38 -8.43 28.80
CA ALA A 940 -14.29 -9.39 29.02
C ALA A 940 -13.32 -8.98 30.13
N GLY A 941 -13.40 -7.73 30.61
CA GLY A 941 -12.52 -7.13 31.60
C GLY A 941 -13.20 -6.81 32.92
N GLY A 942 -14.15 -7.65 33.37
CA GLY A 942 -14.87 -7.53 34.65
C GLY A 942 -13.94 -7.51 35.87
N GLY A 943 -13.32 -6.35 36.10
CA GLY A 943 -12.29 -6.09 37.10
C GLY A 943 -11.88 -4.63 37.05
N ASN A 944 -12.78 -3.76 37.53
CA ASN A 944 -12.57 -2.39 38.01
C ASN A 944 -11.40 -1.59 37.40
N ILE A 945 -11.67 -0.73 36.41
CA ILE A 945 -10.70 0.28 35.94
C ILE A 945 -11.35 1.67 35.95
N GLY A 946 -11.06 2.42 37.01
CA GLY A 946 -11.07 3.87 36.97
C GLY A 946 -9.81 4.35 36.25
N SER A 947 -10.00 5.24 35.26
CA SER A 947 -8.98 6.10 34.65
C SER A 947 -7.53 5.58 34.65
N THR A 948 -7.19 4.72 33.70
CA THR A 948 -5.78 4.51 33.34
C THR A 948 -5.63 4.38 31.84
N LYS A 949 -4.68 5.16 31.32
CA LYS A 949 -4.03 5.03 30.02
C LYS A 949 -3.82 3.54 29.72
N VAL A 950 -4.46 3.02 28.68
CA VAL A 950 -4.21 1.64 28.22
C VAL A 950 -3.14 1.71 27.14
N GLY A 951 -1.89 1.51 27.55
CA GLY A 951 -0.89 0.93 26.66
C GLY A 951 -1.32 -0.49 26.35
N MET A 952 -1.55 -0.80 25.07
CA MET A 952 -1.68 -2.17 24.61
C MET A 952 -0.34 -2.86 24.86
N LYS A 953 -0.28 -3.73 25.88
CA LYS A 953 0.73 -4.78 25.88
C LYS A 953 0.40 -5.70 24.70
N THR A 954 1.37 -5.85 23.81
CA THR A 954 1.42 -6.84 22.74
C THR A 954 1.07 -8.23 23.29
N PRO A 955 0.23 -9.04 22.60
CA PRO A 955 0.19 -10.46 22.88
C PRO A 955 1.53 -11.05 22.45
N SER A 956 2.16 -11.79 23.36
CA SER A 956 3.44 -12.50 23.21
C SER A 956 3.48 -13.46 22.04
#